data_AF-A0A402CX20-F1
#
_entry.id   AF-A0A402CX20-F1
#
_cell.length_a   1.000
_cell.length_b   1.000
_cell.length_c   1.000
_cell.angle_alpha   90.00
_cell.angle_beta   90.00
_cell.angle_gamma   90.00
#
_symmetry.space_group_name_H-M   'P 1'
#
loop_
_entity.id
_entity.type
_entity.pdbx_description
1 polymer ?
#
loop_
_entity_poly.entity_id
_entity_poly.type
_entity_poly.pdbx_seq_one_letter_code
_entity_poly.pdbx_strand_id
1 'polypeptide(L)'
;MRPLFPLTVFTIAALLGMSPAARCAPDATTHPPTLLTALSQAEADSHATLIVDGEKIEPPKGSPPADAHDTVGQVASAYGMADDLFDDVRAIGPAGIFRYNENPADPNPFEDMDPQTILPFLLGNITDDQWRLLTGAAGLGLTDLTTDAQRSLFMALFPKGKVRIAPGYDFSDSPPGMLDFTDRVPAAKLHLGLKSDLIAPVNGQQYGFGGDFAAAGAPPIYHFVQPSSDASSKETLYGIPVRERRTNTLKESDLDWSLGALKTQVLVDGVQTVGELVIRIGWATGLELYADRLLEKKSVALIGSRRTASAEGLLKALAYATAGTYRKVGAAYVLTDNRLGRVVLWRRWYEVETLVGRQRDEMKDALSKRDPETRFVDDLKVVTDDVGVPADQLHNLLHPKQGYPSEITVKYKELSPAQKRDVLRQRDLIAKYVKPTPPASPPVNQDDITVRVNPVVYLTAPGLDGSVPINAILFLNALFPASSTPASPDNAEPAPPAPARRAPESPRAPLAAVIAGIGRRAVLAQPRTPAEVDDLIASMHTIGLNELWLDVFSEGKSHLGASKNSKEPDILTEALRVGPKAGVRVVPALDLYLWGKDAPEAARDRNLHGDDSQEADARQMRIYNDRTEETDDGTRVAPPFPDRLFVQPSSPEVQSTVTALLAHLAAVKGVSDLVWRQTDTPGYRVSDTQNTPEIPDLGYTEDLRLGFLRSAHEDPLDIWPNAFVGIDRYLRKDDTMQVSEFQDTRWRTFRNRAKHDILALLLQSTRAAAGVKALTIFLQQDGYNGGGTGWYGSWDSPQSALPVYHSDAYLAVSPDYRRLGDRLAQAKAQSRIALYVIPPGRDDSAQFLADEITANVKGKPWDGFVLDARRDSIEQRDLASPPANPLAALADGMAK
;
A
#
# COMPACT_ATOMS: atom_id res chain seq x y z
N MET A 1 -2.05 40.14 20.44
CA MET A 1 -2.83 41.39 20.32
C MET A 1 -2.71 41.92 18.89
N ARG A 2 -3.76 41.72 18.08
CA ARG A 2 -4.10 42.37 16.81
C ARG A 2 -5.62 42.16 16.60
N PRO A 3 -6.33 43.05 15.88
CA PRO A 3 -7.64 43.55 16.34
C PRO A 3 -8.87 42.86 15.73
N LEU A 4 -9.98 43.11 16.43
CA LEU A 4 -11.36 42.69 16.21
C LEU A 4 -11.98 43.23 14.91
N PHE A 5 -12.76 42.39 14.23
CA PHE A 5 -13.74 42.79 13.20
C PHE A 5 -15.06 43.24 13.86
N PRO A 6 -15.77 44.24 13.32
CA PRO A 6 -17.04 44.70 13.89
C PRO A 6 -18.22 43.85 13.40
N LEU A 7 -19.11 43.52 14.35
CA LEU A 7 -20.44 42.95 14.13
C LEU A 7 -21.37 44.03 13.54
N THR A 8 -21.95 43.79 12.37
CA THR A 8 -23.02 44.62 11.82
C THR A 8 -24.37 44.10 12.33
N VAL A 9 -25.01 44.89 13.19
CA VAL A 9 -26.38 44.67 13.67
C VAL A 9 -27.34 45.25 12.64
N PHE A 10 -28.17 44.41 12.00
CA PHE A 10 -29.31 44.86 11.20
C PHE A 10 -30.58 44.78 12.04
N THR A 11 -31.15 45.95 12.36
CA THR A 11 -32.49 46.12 12.90
C THR A 11 -33.46 46.28 11.72
N ILE A 12 -34.41 45.37 11.56
CA ILE A 12 -35.58 45.59 10.69
C ILE A 12 -36.83 45.39 11.54
N ALA A 13 -37.54 46.50 11.77
CA ALA A 13 -38.91 46.53 12.25
C ALA A 13 -39.82 46.82 11.05
N ALA A 14 -40.81 45.95 10.80
CA ALA A 14 -41.97 46.30 9.98
C ALA A 14 -43.19 45.42 10.30
N LEU A 15 -44.19 46.12 10.86
CA LEU A 15 -45.65 45.96 10.89
C LEU A 15 -46.34 44.62 10.54
N LEU A 16 -47.08 44.19 11.56
CA LEU A 16 -48.45 43.66 11.59
C LEU A 16 -49.30 43.79 10.30
N GLY A 17 -49.76 42.64 9.82
CA GLY A 17 -50.95 42.48 8.98
C GLY A 17 -51.57 41.11 9.26
N MET A 18 -52.59 41.07 10.12
CA MET A 18 -53.32 39.84 10.48
C MET A 18 -54.26 39.42 9.36
N SER A 19 -54.25 38.14 9.04
CA SER A 19 -55.38 37.42 8.42
C SER A 19 -55.44 36.02 9.04
N PRO A 20 -56.61 35.53 9.49
CA PRO A 20 -56.73 34.23 10.13
C PRO A 20 -56.85 33.17 9.02
N ALA A 21 -55.71 32.74 8.49
CA ALA A 21 -55.65 31.48 7.76
C ALA A 21 -55.63 30.35 8.79
N ALA A 22 -56.64 29.48 8.72
CA ALA A 22 -56.68 28.22 9.44
C ALA A 22 -55.37 27.45 9.17
N ARG A 23 -54.47 27.46 10.16
CA ARG A 23 -53.31 26.56 10.18
C ARG A 23 -53.88 25.17 10.41
N CYS A 24 -53.91 24.34 9.37
CA CYS A 24 -53.70 22.91 9.58
C CYS A 24 -52.42 22.82 10.41
N ALA A 25 -52.53 22.34 11.65
CA ALA A 25 -51.36 21.98 12.42
C ALA A 25 -50.56 21.03 11.52
N PRO A 26 -49.31 21.34 11.13
CA PRO A 26 -48.47 20.31 10.57
C PRO A 26 -48.45 19.22 11.65
N ASP A 27 -48.81 17.99 11.28
CA ASP A 27 -48.51 16.83 12.11
C ASP A 27 -47.02 16.94 12.43
N ALA A 28 -46.72 17.44 13.63
CA ALA A 28 -45.38 17.51 14.14
C ALA A 28 -45.02 16.05 14.36
N THR A 29 -44.44 15.44 13.33
CA THR A 29 -43.76 14.16 13.44
C THR A 29 -42.65 14.41 14.44
N THR A 30 -42.96 14.22 15.72
CA THR A 30 -42.01 14.36 16.80
C THR A 30 -40.93 13.35 16.51
N HIS A 31 -39.76 13.84 16.09
CA HIS A 31 -38.58 12.99 15.97
C HIS A 31 -38.41 12.26 17.30
N PRO A 32 -38.19 10.93 17.27
CA PRO A 32 -38.00 10.18 18.50
C PRO A 32 -36.85 10.79 19.31
N PRO A 33 -36.93 10.81 20.65
CA PRO A 33 -35.88 11.37 21.48
C PRO A 33 -34.55 10.63 21.22
N THR A 34 -33.44 11.35 21.30
CA THR A 34 -32.09 10.76 21.23
C THR A 34 -31.83 9.91 22.47
N LEU A 35 -30.86 9.00 22.41
CA LEU A 35 -30.51 8.13 23.54
C LEU A 35 -30.15 8.95 24.79
N LEU A 36 -29.38 10.03 24.65
CA LEU A 36 -29.07 10.94 25.76
C LEU A 36 -30.34 11.54 26.40
N THR A 37 -31.31 11.93 25.58
CA THR A 37 -32.58 12.50 26.07
C THR A 37 -33.38 11.44 26.82
N ALA A 38 -33.51 10.23 26.27
CA ALA A 38 -34.23 9.13 26.94
C ALA A 38 -33.56 8.73 28.26
N LEU A 39 -32.22 8.64 28.30
CA LEU A 39 -31.48 8.33 29.53
C LEU A 39 -31.64 9.40 30.61
N SER A 40 -31.80 10.67 30.24
CA SER A 40 -32.06 11.74 31.22
C SER A 40 -33.46 11.67 31.85
N GLN A 41 -34.37 10.92 31.23
CA GLN A 41 -35.76 10.70 31.68
C GLN A 41 -35.95 9.33 32.34
N ALA A 42 -34.96 8.45 32.24
CA ALA A 42 -34.97 7.10 32.79
C ALA A 42 -35.01 7.10 34.34
N GLU A 43 -35.30 5.95 34.92
CA GLU A 43 -35.18 5.76 36.36
C GLU A 43 -33.75 6.08 36.82
N ALA A 44 -33.62 6.83 37.93
CA ALA A 44 -32.34 7.30 38.42
C ALA A 44 -31.40 6.14 38.78
N ASP A 45 -30.23 6.08 38.14
CA ASP A 45 -29.19 5.11 38.49
C ASP A 45 -28.39 5.58 39.72
N SER A 46 -28.04 4.62 40.57
CA SER A 46 -27.14 4.80 41.71
C SER A 46 -25.66 4.93 41.30
N HIS A 47 -25.35 4.56 40.06
CA HIS A 47 -24.05 4.68 39.40
C HIS A 47 -24.00 5.92 38.49
N ALA A 48 -22.79 6.39 38.17
CA ALA A 48 -22.63 7.34 37.08
C ALA A 48 -22.80 6.59 35.75
N THR A 49 -23.63 7.08 34.84
CA THR A 49 -23.84 6.51 33.52
C THR A 49 -23.06 7.32 32.49
N LEU A 50 -22.07 6.70 31.84
CA LEU A 50 -21.26 7.30 30.79
C LEU A 50 -21.76 6.86 29.41
N ILE A 51 -21.96 7.84 28.53
CA ILE A 51 -22.29 7.62 27.11
C ILE A 51 -21.48 8.56 26.22
N VAL A 52 -21.08 8.07 25.04
CA VAL A 52 -20.37 8.84 24.01
C VAL A 52 -21.27 9.05 22.80
N ASP A 53 -21.31 10.26 22.25
CA ASP A 53 -22.16 10.63 21.09
C ASP A 53 -23.66 10.33 21.32
N GLY A 54 -24.14 10.31 22.57
CA GLY A 54 -25.51 9.93 22.93
C GLY A 54 -26.60 10.81 22.29
N GLU A 55 -26.27 12.03 21.89
CA GLU A 55 -27.15 12.93 21.15
C GLU A 55 -27.30 12.59 19.67
N LYS A 56 -26.48 11.68 19.13
CA LYS A 56 -26.50 11.24 17.72
C LYS A 56 -27.14 9.86 17.55
N ILE A 57 -27.51 9.21 18.64
CA ILE A 57 -28.05 7.85 18.62
C ILE A 57 -29.58 7.92 18.68
N GLU A 58 -30.20 7.54 17.57
CA GLU A 58 -31.65 7.40 17.43
C GLU A 58 -32.06 5.93 17.65
N PRO A 59 -33.30 5.66 18.11
CA PRO A 59 -33.75 4.30 18.26
C PRO A 59 -33.89 3.61 16.88
N PRO A 60 -33.73 2.29 16.79
CA PRO A 60 -33.98 1.54 15.56
C PRO A 60 -35.36 1.87 14.99
N LYS A 61 -35.46 1.95 13.66
CA LYS A 61 -36.71 2.30 12.98
C LYS A 61 -37.84 1.36 13.37
N GLY A 62 -38.91 1.92 13.94
CA GLY A 62 -40.09 1.16 14.37
C GLY A 62 -40.01 0.63 15.80
N SER A 63 -38.91 0.83 16.52
CA SER A 63 -38.87 0.59 17.97
C SER A 63 -39.81 1.57 18.70
N PRO A 64 -40.56 1.11 19.72
CA PRO A 64 -41.28 2.02 20.60
C PRO A 64 -40.28 2.95 21.32
N PRO A 65 -40.68 4.20 21.64
CA PRO A 65 -39.87 5.06 22.49
C PRO A 65 -39.71 4.40 23.87
N ALA A 66 -38.56 4.61 24.51
CA ALA A 66 -38.34 4.16 25.88
C ALA A 66 -39.30 4.87 26.85
N ASP A 67 -39.79 4.15 27.85
CA ASP A 67 -40.67 4.69 28.88
C ASP A 67 -39.85 5.43 29.96
N ALA A 68 -40.41 6.49 30.56
CA ALA A 68 -39.73 7.24 31.64
C ALA A 68 -39.50 6.41 32.92
N HIS A 69 -40.09 5.22 33.01
CA HIS A 69 -39.89 4.26 34.10
C HIS A 69 -38.90 3.16 33.75
N ASP A 70 -38.35 3.16 32.52
CA ASP A 70 -37.32 2.20 32.13
C ASP A 70 -36.02 2.46 32.89
N THR A 71 -35.35 1.39 33.28
CA THR A 71 -33.98 1.42 33.80
C THR A 71 -33.00 1.80 32.69
N VAL A 72 -31.82 2.30 33.05
CA VAL A 72 -30.75 2.66 32.09
C VAL A 72 -30.45 1.54 31.08
N GLY A 73 -30.38 0.28 31.54
CA GLY A 73 -30.13 -0.87 30.66
C GLY A 73 -31.30 -1.17 29.69
N GLN A 74 -32.55 -0.98 30.12
CA GLN A 74 -33.72 -1.11 29.24
C GLN A 74 -33.72 -0.02 28.16
N VAL A 75 -33.42 1.23 28.54
CA VAL A 75 -33.25 2.33 27.58
C VAL A 75 -32.13 2.02 26.59
N ALA A 76 -30.95 1.59 27.05
CA ALA A 76 -29.84 1.23 26.17
C ALA A 76 -30.26 0.14 25.15
N SER A 77 -30.91 -0.91 25.61
CA SER A 77 -31.38 -2.02 24.77
C SER A 77 -32.41 -1.56 23.72
N ALA A 78 -33.35 -0.68 24.09
CA ALA A 78 -34.34 -0.12 23.18
C ALA A 78 -33.71 0.68 22.02
N TYR A 79 -32.51 1.23 22.24
CA TYR A 79 -31.72 1.95 21.23
C TYR A 79 -30.70 1.05 20.51
N GLY A 80 -30.74 -0.27 20.70
CA GLY A 80 -29.80 -1.21 20.08
C GLY A 80 -28.37 -1.12 20.64
N MET A 81 -28.24 -0.60 21.86
CA MET A 81 -26.98 -0.48 22.59
C MET A 81 -26.87 -1.58 23.65
N ALA A 82 -25.67 -1.74 24.21
CA ALA A 82 -25.42 -2.58 25.38
C ALA A 82 -24.82 -1.75 26.50
N ASP A 83 -25.03 -2.19 27.73
CA ASP A 83 -24.44 -1.58 28.92
C ASP A 83 -23.60 -2.59 29.72
N ASP A 84 -22.60 -2.07 30.42
CA ASP A 84 -21.76 -2.83 31.35
C ASP A 84 -21.37 -1.95 32.54
N LEU A 85 -21.05 -2.54 33.68
CA LEU A 85 -20.73 -1.83 34.92
C LEU A 85 -19.25 -2.01 35.27
N PHE A 86 -18.50 -0.90 35.29
CA PHE A 86 -17.10 -0.85 35.65
C PHE A 86 -16.93 -0.07 36.95
N ASP A 87 -16.79 -0.80 38.07
CA ASP A 87 -16.72 -0.24 39.42
C ASP A 87 -17.96 0.59 39.75
N ASP A 88 -17.87 1.92 39.73
CA ASP A 88 -19.00 2.81 39.98
C ASP A 88 -19.53 3.57 38.76
N VAL A 89 -19.07 3.18 37.56
CA VAL A 89 -19.48 3.76 36.28
C VAL A 89 -20.16 2.72 35.40
N ARG A 90 -21.44 2.94 35.08
CA ARG A 90 -22.14 2.20 34.03
C ARG A 90 -21.80 2.81 32.68
N ALA A 91 -21.31 2.02 31.74
CA ALA A 91 -20.99 2.47 30.40
C ALA A 91 -22.08 2.01 29.44
N ILE A 92 -22.48 2.87 28.50
CA ILE A 92 -23.35 2.50 27.38
C ILE A 92 -22.53 2.57 26.10
N GLY A 93 -22.45 1.44 25.41
CA GLY A 93 -21.65 1.26 24.18
C GLY A 93 -22.43 0.50 23.10
N PRO A 94 -21.87 0.39 21.89
CA PRO A 94 -22.52 -0.37 20.82
C PRO A 94 -22.75 -1.81 21.26
N ALA A 95 -23.85 -2.45 20.85
CA ALA A 95 -24.13 -3.83 21.23
C ALA A 95 -23.11 -4.84 20.66
N GLY A 96 -22.47 -4.50 19.54
CA GLY A 96 -21.42 -5.31 18.94
C GLY A 96 -20.27 -4.48 18.40
N ILE A 97 -19.10 -5.11 18.33
CA ILE A 97 -17.85 -4.54 17.83
C ILE A 97 -17.27 -5.43 16.74
N PHE A 98 -16.44 -4.84 15.88
CA PHE A 98 -15.59 -5.62 14.98
C PHE A 98 -14.23 -5.84 15.66
N ARG A 99 -13.83 -7.11 15.72
CA ARG A 99 -12.44 -7.49 16.02
C ARG A 99 -11.76 -7.80 14.70
N TYR A 100 -10.70 -7.07 14.39
CA TYR A 100 -9.89 -7.35 13.21
C TYR A 100 -8.99 -8.55 13.46
N ASN A 101 -8.75 -9.33 12.41
CA ASN A 101 -7.73 -10.36 12.42
C ASN A 101 -6.36 -9.71 12.27
N GLU A 102 -5.63 -9.67 13.37
CA GLU A 102 -4.32 -9.02 13.47
C GLU A 102 -3.20 -9.88 12.87
N ASN A 103 -3.38 -11.20 12.80
CA ASN A 103 -2.40 -12.16 12.27
C ASN A 103 -3.07 -12.99 11.17
N PRO A 104 -3.18 -12.47 9.94
CA PRO A 104 -3.72 -13.24 8.84
C PRO A 104 -2.89 -14.52 8.64
N ALA A 105 -3.58 -15.65 8.46
CA ALA A 105 -2.97 -16.95 8.17
C ALA A 105 -2.49 -17.01 6.70
N ASP A 106 -2.06 -18.19 6.24
CA ASP A 106 -1.71 -18.39 4.84
C ASP A 106 -2.95 -18.17 3.94
N PRO A 107 -2.90 -17.23 2.98
CA PRO A 107 -4.03 -16.95 2.11
C PRO A 107 -4.25 -18.06 1.09
N ASN A 108 -5.50 -18.28 0.71
CA ASN A 108 -5.82 -19.05 -0.48
C ASN A 108 -5.84 -18.08 -1.68
N PRO A 109 -4.85 -18.12 -2.59
CA PRO A 109 -4.78 -17.17 -3.69
C PRO A 109 -5.96 -17.30 -4.67
N PHE A 110 -6.69 -18.41 -4.65
CA PHE A 110 -7.84 -18.65 -5.53
C PHE A 110 -9.14 -18.12 -4.98
N GLU A 111 -9.20 -17.88 -3.67
CA GLU A 111 -10.40 -17.35 -3.07
C GLU A 111 -10.66 -15.91 -3.52
N ASP A 112 -11.93 -15.54 -3.70
CA ASP A 112 -12.38 -14.24 -4.19
C ASP A 112 -11.90 -13.89 -5.61
N MET A 113 -11.28 -14.85 -6.31
CA MET A 113 -10.93 -14.70 -7.70
C MET A 113 -12.18 -14.83 -8.57
N ASP A 114 -12.23 -14.07 -9.66
CA ASP A 114 -13.28 -14.23 -10.65
C ASP A 114 -13.24 -15.66 -11.23
N PRO A 115 -14.37 -16.40 -11.26
CA PRO A 115 -14.41 -17.72 -11.88
C PRO A 115 -13.84 -17.78 -13.30
N GLN A 116 -13.92 -16.68 -14.07
CA GLN A 116 -13.30 -16.52 -15.39
C GLN A 116 -11.79 -16.72 -15.37
N THR A 117 -11.13 -16.41 -14.26
CA THR A 117 -9.69 -16.59 -14.07
C THR A 117 -9.38 -17.94 -13.43
N ILE A 118 -10.24 -18.42 -12.52
CA ILE A 118 -10.06 -19.69 -11.80
C ILE A 118 -10.07 -20.89 -12.77
N LEU A 119 -11.01 -20.93 -13.70
CA LEU A 119 -11.10 -22.07 -14.61
C LEU A 119 -9.86 -22.23 -15.50
N PRO A 120 -9.35 -21.19 -16.20
CA PRO A 120 -8.06 -21.27 -16.89
C PRO A 120 -6.94 -21.83 -16.02
N PHE A 121 -6.87 -21.38 -14.77
CA PHE A 121 -5.87 -21.86 -13.83
C PHE A 121 -6.04 -23.33 -13.51
N LEU A 122 -7.27 -23.80 -13.29
CA LEU A 122 -7.56 -25.22 -13.09
C LEU A 122 -7.18 -26.04 -14.32
N LEU A 123 -7.64 -25.63 -15.51
CA LEU A 123 -7.42 -26.36 -16.75
C LEU A 123 -5.94 -26.49 -17.08
N GLY A 124 -5.17 -25.43 -16.94
CA GLY A 124 -3.74 -25.52 -17.18
C GLY A 124 -2.95 -26.05 -15.98
N ASN A 125 -3.58 -26.54 -14.91
CA ASN A 125 -2.91 -27.29 -13.84
C ASN A 125 -3.24 -28.79 -13.83
N ILE A 126 -4.25 -29.25 -14.56
CA ILE A 126 -4.63 -30.66 -14.60
C ILE A 126 -3.74 -31.51 -15.54
N THR A 127 -3.58 -32.79 -15.18
CA THR A 127 -2.87 -33.81 -15.97
C THR A 127 -3.69 -34.29 -17.16
N ASP A 128 -3.09 -35.06 -18.07
CA ASP A 128 -3.80 -35.63 -19.22
C ASP A 128 -4.89 -36.64 -18.80
N ASP A 129 -4.67 -37.38 -17.71
CA ASP A 129 -5.66 -38.29 -17.13
C ASP A 129 -6.88 -37.52 -16.62
N GLN A 130 -6.62 -36.42 -15.91
CA GLN A 130 -7.66 -35.51 -15.41
C GLN A 130 -8.36 -34.78 -16.56
N TRP A 131 -7.65 -34.42 -17.63
CA TRP A 131 -8.22 -33.86 -18.85
C TRP A 131 -9.20 -34.84 -19.50
N ARG A 132 -8.82 -36.12 -19.62
CA ARG A 132 -9.72 -37.17 -20.14
C ARG A 132 -10.94 -37.41 -19.26
N LEU A 133 -10.83 -37.25 -17.94
CA LEU A 133 -11.98 -37.28 -17.04
C LEU A 133 -12.91 -36.08 -17.28
N LEU A 134 -12.33 -34.89 -17.40
CA LEU A 134 -13.05 -33.64 -17.65
C LEU A 134 -13.82 -33.64 -18.98
N THR A 135 -13.21 -34.12 -20.08
CA THR A 135 -13.87 -34.22 -21.40
C THR A 135 -14.70 -35.50 -21.57
N GLY A 136 -14.64 -36.40 -20.58
CA GLY A 136 -15.30 -37.69 -20.58
C GLY A 136 -16.66 -37.71 -19.87
N ALA A 137 -17.36 -38.84 -20.00
CA ALA A 137 -18.63 -39.07 -19.32
C ALA A 137 -18.49 -39.22 -17.79
N ALA A 138 -17.28 -39.54 -17.30
CA ALA A 138 -17.04 -39.72 -15.87
C ALA A 138 -17.05 -38.40 -15.08
N GLY A 139 -16.62 -37.30 -15.73
CA GLY A 139 -16.42 -35.99 -15.13
C GLY A 139 -15.20 -35.93 -14.22
N LEU A 140 -14.68 -34.72 -14.02
CA LEU A 140 -13.61 -34.40 -13.09
C LEU A 140 -14.21 -33.90 -11.78
N GLY A 141 -14.12 -34.69 -10.71
CA GLY A 141 -14.55 -34.31 -9.36
C GLY A 141 -13.40 -33.91 -8.45
N LEU A 142 -13.73 -33.38 -7.27
CA LEU A 142 -12.76 -32.95 -6.25
C LEU A 142 -11.77 -34.07 -5.86
N THR A 143 -12.24 -35.32 -5.81
CA THR A 143 -11.43 -36.50 -5.46
C THR A 143 -10.45 -36.92 -6.55
N ASP A 144 -10.66 -36.48 -7.79
CA ASP A 144 -9.80 -36.79 -8.94
C ASP A 144 -8.62 -35.81 -9.04
N LEU A 145 -8.64 -34.74 -8.24
CA LEU A 145 -7.61 -33.72 -8.15
C LEU A 145 -6.49 -34.17 -7.20
N THR A 146 -5.25 -34.07 -7.67
CA THR A 146 -4.08 -34.67 -7.02
C THR A 146 -3.33 -33.69 -6.14
N THR A 147 -3.46 -32.39 -6.38
CA THR A 147 -2.81 -31.32 -5.59
C THR A 147 -3.82 -30.47 -4.83
N ASP A 148 -3.40 -29.86 -3.72
CA ASP A 148 -4.25 -28.95 -2.95
C ASP A 148 -4.59 -27.67 -3.72
N ALA A 149 -3.69 -27.20 -4.59
CA ALA A 149 -3.95 -26.09 -5.50
C ALA A 149 -5.09 -26.40 -6.47
N GLN A 150 -5.09 -27.59 -7.10
CA GLN A 150 -6.18 -28.02 -7.98
C GLN A 150 -7.52 -28.09 -7.22
N ARG A 151 -7.52 -28.71 -6.03
CA ARG A 151 -8.72 -28.80 -5.18
C ARG A 151 -9.25 -27.42 -4.78
N SER A 152 -8.35 -26.49 -4.45
CA SER A 152 -8.71 -25.12 -4.07
C SER A 152 -9.28 -24.34 -5.25
N LEU A 153 -8.67 -24.45 -6.44
CA LEU A 153 -9.22 -23.89 -7.68
C LEU A 153 -10.60 -24.45 -8.00
N PHE A 154 -10.80 -25.77 -7.87
CA PHE A 154 -12.10 -26.39 -8.07
C PHE A 154 -13.16 -25.80 -7.13
N MET A 155 -12.85 -25.71 -5.84
CA MET A 155 -13.79 -25.16 -4.85
C MET A 155 -14.05 -23.67 -5.06
N ALA A 156 -13.07 -22.91 -5.52
CA ALA A 156 -13.20 -21.49 -5.78
C ALA A 156 -14.11 -21.15 -6.98
N LEU A 157 -14.41 -22.12 -7.87
CA LEU A 157 -15.37 -21.92 -8.97
C LEU A 157 -16.80 -21.64 -8.49
N PHE A 158 -17.12 -21.96 -7.24
CA PHE A 158 -18.46 -21.85 -6.68
C PHE A 158 -18.60 -20.59 -5.82
N PRO A 159 -19.76 -19.90 -5.85
CA PRO A 159 -20.01 -18.75 -4.98
C PRO A 159 -19.83 -19.07 -3.50
N LYS A 160 -19.33 -18.11 -2.71
CA LYS A 160 -19.20 -18.28 -1.27
C LYS A 160 -20.55 -18.40 -0.57
N GLY A 161 -20.58 -19.21 0.49
CA GLY A 161 -21.77 -19.40 1.31
C GLY A 161 -22.77 -20.34 0.65
N LYS A 162 -24.03 -19.90 0.51
CA LYS A 162 -25.08 -20.76 -0.02
C LYS A 162 -25.06 -20.79 -1.55
N VAL A 163 -24.68 -21.93 -2.11
CA VAL A 163 -24.75 -22.17 -3.55
C VAL A 163 -26.19 -22.54 -3.88
N ARG A 164 -26.90 -21.64 -4.55
CA ARG A 164 -28.30 -21.86 -4.95
C ARG A 164 -28.39 -22.05 -6.46
N ILE A 165 -29.15 -23.04 -6.87
CA ILE A 165 -29.44 -23.28 -8.28
C ILE A 165 -30.94 -23.32 -8.51
N ALA A 166 -31.41 -22.96 -9.70
CA ALA A 166 -32.82 -23.05 -10.08
C ALA A 166 -32.97 -23.51 -11.53
N PRO A 167 -34.03 -24.26 -11.87
CA PRO A 167 -34.28 -24.70 -13.23
C PRO A 167 -34.74 -23.53 -14.12
N GLY A 168 -34.05 -23.30 -15.24
CA GLY A 168 -34.39 -22.26 -16.24
C GLY A 168 -34.05 -20.82 -15.84
N TYR A 169 -34.37 -19.87 -16.72
CA TYR A 169 -34.16 -18.43 -16.55
C TYR A 169 -35.40 -17.75 -15.93
N ASP A 170 -35.50 -17.78 -14.61
CA ASP A 170 -36.39 -16.87 -13.86
C ASP A 170 -35.51 -15.95 -13.02
N PHE A 171 -35.44 -14.67 -13.43
CA PHE A 171 -34.61 -13.63 -12.82
C PHE A 171 -35.20 -13.05 -11.53
N SER A 172 -36.24 -13.67 -10.96
CA SER A 172 -36.71 -13.28 -9.63
C SER A 172 -35.69 -13.64 -8.54
N ASP A 173 -35.77 -12.99 -7.37
CA ASP A 173 -34.89 -13.30 -6.23
C ASP A 173 -35.16 -14.69 -5.62
N SER A 174 -36.26 -15.36 -6.02
CA SER A 174 -36.70 -16.65 -5.50
C SER A 174 -37.47 -17.45 -6.55
N PRO A 175 -36.81 -17.89 -7.63
CA PRO A 175 -37.43 -18.68 -8.68
C PRO A 175 -38.02 -19.98 -8.11
N PRO A 176 -39.19 -20.42 -8.61
CA PRO A 176 -39.76 -21.72 -8.26
C PRO A 176 -38.77 -22.85 -8.53
N GLY A 177 -38.66 -23.80 -7.59
CA GLY A 177 -37.75 -24.94 -7.73
C GLY A 177 -36.28 -24.64 -7.41
N MET A 178 -35.98 -23.51 -6.75
CA MET A 178 -34.65 -23.24 -6.20
C MET A 178 -34.21 -24.34 -5.22
N LEU A 179 -32.98 -24.83 -5.40
CA LEU A 179 -32.33 -25.84 -4.58
C LEU A 179 -31.11 -25.23 -3.88
N ASP A 180 -30.91 -25.58 -2.61
CA ASP A 180 -29.64 -25.37 -1.91
C ASP A 180 -28.67 -26.49 -2.33
N PHE A 181 -27.65 -26.13 -3.08
CA PHE A 181 -26.66 -27.02 -3.68
C PHE A 181 -25.36 -27.06 -2.88
N THR A 182 -25.25 -26.28 -1.79
CA THR A 182 -24.02 -26.07 -1.02
C THR A 182 -23.34 -27.38 -0.61
N ASP A 183 -24.07 -28.28 0.07
CA ASP A 183 -23.53 -29.54 0.60
C ASP A 183 -23.20 -30.56 -0.51
N ARG A 184 -23.63 -30.31 -1.75
CA ARG A 184 -23.40 -31.19 -2.91
C ARG A 184 -22.18 -30.79 -3.72
N VAL A 185 -21.64 -29.58 -3.53
CA VAL A 185 -20.46 -29.08 -4.24
C VAL A 185 -19.27 -30.05 -4.14
N PRO A 186 -18.90 -30.60 -2.96
CA PRO A 186 -17.75 -31.51 -2.87
C PRO A 186 -17.92 -32.82 -3.65
N ALA A 187 -19.17 -33.24 -3.91
CA ALA A 187 -19.50 -34.43 -4.68
C ALA A 187 -19.79 -34.14 -6.16
N ALA A 188 -19.71 -32.86 -6.55
CA ALA A 188 -19.98 -32.44 -7.91
C ALA A 188 -18.81 -32.77 -8.83
N LYS A 189 -19.10 -32.88 -10.12
CA LYS A 189 -18.15 -33.18 -11.18
C LYS A 189 -18.26 -32.16 -12.29
N LEU A 190 -17.12 -31.63 -12.70
CA LEU A 190 -17.00 -30.77 -13.86
C LEU A 190 -16.88 -31.61 -15.11
N HIS A 191 -17.50 -31.12 -16.16
CA HIS A 191 -17.34 -31.69 -17.49
C HIS A 191 -17.16 -30.56 -18.49
N LEU A 192 -16.25 -30.74 -19.42
CA LEU A 192 -16.00 -29.84 -20.53
C LEU A 192 -16.45 -30.50 -21.82
N GLY A 193 -17.26 -29.80 -22.61
CA GLY A 193 -17.52 -30.22 -23.97
C GLY A 193 -18.17 -29.13 -24.78
N LEU A 194 -18.87 -29.49 -25.84
CA LEU A 194 -19.51 -28.55 -26.75
C LEU A 194 -21.01 -28.46 -26.49
N LYS A 195 -21.52 -27.23 -26.43
CA LYS A 195 -22.95 -26.92 -26.42
C LYS A 195 -23.34 -26.32 -27.75
N SER A 196 -24.46 -26.79 -28.29
CA SER A 196 -25.11 -26.14 -29.42
C SER A 196 -26.24 -25.22 -28.95
N ASP A 197 -26.24 -23.99 -29.46
CA ASP A 197 -27.30 -23.00 -29.27
C ASP A 197 -27.97 -22.71 -30.60
N LEU A 198 -29.30 -22.62 -30.58
CA LEU A 198 -30.05 -22.01 -31.68
C LEU A 198 -30.38 -20.58 -31.30
N ILE A 199 -29.95 -19.64 -32.12
CA ILE A 199 -30.19 -18.21 -31.95
C ILE A 199 -31.10 -17.76 -33.07
N ALA A 200 -32.31 -17.34 -32.70
CA ALA A 200 -33.27 -16.78 -33.64
C ALA A 200 -33.10 -15.25 -33.69
N PRO A 201 -32.75 -14.65 -34.84
CA PRO A 201 -32.57 -13.22 -34.98
C PRO A 201 -33.89 -12.47 -34.71
N VAL A 202 -33.79 -11.34 -34.05
CA VAL A 202 -34.94 -10.44 -33.81
C VAL A 202 -34.84 -9.29 -34.80
N ASN A 203 -35.89 -9.06 -35.60
CA ASN A 203 -35.85 -8.06 -36.67
C ASN A 203 -35.48 -6.66 -36.14
N GLY A 204 -34.44 -6.04 -36.68
CA GLY A 204 -34.01 -4.69 -36.24
C GLY A 204 -33.25 -4.67 -34.91
N GLN A 205 -32.89 -5.82 -34.33
CA GLN A 205 -31.90 -5.92 -33.27
C GLN A 205 -30.60 -6.52 -33.81
N GLN A 206 -29.47 -6.04 -33.28
CA GLN A 206 -28.14 -6.55 -33.61
C GLN A 206 -27.90 -7.96 -33.04
N TYR A 207 -28.66 -8.36 -32.02
CA TYR A 207 -28.51 -9.63 -31.34
C TYR A 207 -29.78 -10.47 -31.48
N GLY A 208 -29.63 -11.73 -31.85
CA GLY A 208 -30.72 -12.70 -31.80
C GLY A 208 -30.95 -13.20 -30.38
N PHE A 209 -32.12 -13.79 -30.15
CA PHE A 209 -32.44 -14.44 -28.90
C PHE A 209 -32.08 -15.92 -28.98
N GLY A 210 -31.24 -16.38 -28.05
CA GLY A 210 -30.97 -17.79 -27.77
C GLY A 210 -30.82 -17.94 -26.25
N GLY A 211 -31.28 -19.05 -25.68
CA GLY A 211 -31.20 -19.29 -24.24
C GLY A 211 -30.79 -20.73 -23.91
N ASP A 212 -30.26 -20.94 -22.70
CA ASP A 212 -29.90 -22.26 -22.17
C ASP A 212 -31.14 -23.07 -21.75
N PHE A 213 -32.06 -23.31 -22.67
CA PHE A 213 -33.27 -24.08 -22.36
C PHE A 213 -33.04 -25.56 -22.66
N ALA A 214 -33.21 -26.45 -21.67
CA ALA A 214 -33.26 -27.90 -21.89
C ALA A 214 -34.26 -28.26 -22.98
N ALA A 215 -33.96 -29.16 -23.91
CA ALA A 215 -34.94 -29.57 -24.92
C ALA A 215 -36.20 -30.19 -24.27
N ALA A 216 -37.30 -30.22 -25.02
CA ALA A 216 -38.54 -30.82 -24.55
C ALA A 216 -38.34 -32.30 -24.19
N GLY A 217 -38.50 -32.64 -22.92
CA GLY A 217 -38.31 -34.00 -22.38
C GLY A 217 -36.88 -34.32 -21.95
N ALA A 218 -35.93 -33.40 -22.13
CA ALA A 218 -34.58 -33.52 -21.59
C ALA A 218 -34.55 -33.16 -20.09
N PRO A 219 -33.55 -33.69 -19.34
CA PRO A 219 -33.17 -33.20 -18.03
C PRO A 219 -33.17 -31.66 -17.92
N PRO A 220 -33.63 -31.08 -16.80
CA PRO A 220 -33.60 -29.63 -16.62
C PRO A 220 -32.16 -29.09 -16.65
N ILE A 221 -32.00 -27.90 -17.23
CA ILE A 221 -30.78 -27.09 -17.11
C ILE A 221 -30.98 -26.15 -15.92
N TYR A 222 -30.06 -26.23 -14.97
CA TYR A 222 -30.04 -25.42 -13.76
C TYR A 222 -29.10 -24.22 -13.92
N HIS A 223 -29.45 -23.08 -13.34
CA HIS A 223 -28.59 -21.90 -13.31
C HIS A 223 -28.24 -21.54 -11.88
N PHE A 224 -27.02 -21.05 -11.65
CA PHE A 224 -26.69 -20.41 -10.38
C PHE A 224 -27.57 -19.18 -10.20
N VAL A 225 -28.28 -19.12 -9.08
CA VAL A 225 -28.96 -17.91 -8.66
C VAL A 225 -27.93 -17.10 -7.91
N GLN A 226 -27.22 -16.22 -8.63
CA GLN A 226 -26.19 -15.37 -8.05
C GLN A 226 -26.80 -14.52 -6.93
N PRO A 227 -26.33 -14.62 -5.67
CA PRO A 227 -26.44 -13.47 -4.79
C PRO A 227 -25.64 -12.34 -5.47
N SER A 228 -26.18 -11.12 -5.49
CA SER A 228 -25.50 -9.93 -6.03
C SER A 228 -24.00 -10.00 -5.73
N SER A 229 -23.13 -9.86 -6.73
CA SER A 229 -21.66 -9.93 -6.61
C SER A 229 -21.08 -9.01 -5.52
N ASP A 230 -21.85 -8.01 -5.08
CA ASP A 230 -21.54 -7.14 -3.94
C ASP A 230 -21.57 -7.85 -2.58
N ALA A 231 -22.06 -9.10 -2.51
CA ALA A 231 -22.09 -9.92 -1.30
C ALA A 231 -20.76 -10.62 -1.00
N SER A 232 -19.63 -10.21 -1.61
CA SER A 232 -18.33 -10.47 -0.99
C SER A 232 -18.41 -9.92 0.43
N SER A 233 -18.52 -10.79 1.42
CA SER A 233 -18.69 -10.34 2.80
C SER A 233 -17.46 -9.49 3.10
N LYS A 234 -17.67 -8.24 3.57
CA LYS A 234 -16.60 -7.38 4.08
C LYS A 234 -15.84 -8.02 5.28
N GLU A 235 -16.04 -9.32 5.53
CA GLU A 235 -15.57 -10.12 6.63
C GLU A 235 -14.46 -11.10 6.21
N THR A 236 -14.31 -11.44 4.92
CA THR A 236 -13.23 -12.31 4.43
C THR A 236 -12.49 -11.73 3.23
N LEU A 237 -11.19 -12.01 3.13
CA LEU A 237 -10.35 -11.68 2.00
C LEU A 237 -9.37 -12.84 1.76
N TYR A 238 -9.37 -13.40 0.55
CA TYR A 238 -8.54 -14.57 0.17
C TYR A 238 -8.74 -15.77 1.10
N GLY A 239 -9.96 -15.95 1.59
CA GLY A 239 -10.37 -17.06 2.45
C GLY A 239 -10.03 -16.84 3.92
N ILE A 240 -9.37 -15.73 4.25
CA ILE A 240 -9.00 -15.37 5.61
C ILE A 240 -10.04 -14.39 6.16
N PRO A 241 -10.57 -14.60 7.37
CA PRO A 241 -11.37 -13.60 8.06
C PRO A 241 -10.58 -12.31 8.27
N VAL A 242 -11.09 -11.18 7.76
CA VAL A 242 -10.53 -9.83 7.98
C VAL A 242 -11.02 -9.26 9.30
N ARG A 243 -12.32 -9.44 9.58
CA ARG A 243 -12.97 -8.95 10.79
C ARG A 243 -14.11 -9.88 11.20
N GLU A 244 -14.32 -9.97 12.49
CA GLU A 244 -15.40 -10.74 13.09
C GLU A 244 -16.28 -9.81 13.93
N ARG A 245 -17.60 -9.92 13.78
CA ARG A 245 -18.53 -9.24 14.66
C ARG A 245 -18.67 -10.01 15.97
N ARG A 246 -18.42 -9.35 17.10
CA ARG A 246 -18.60 -9.91 18.44
C ARG A 246 -19.48 -9.01 19.29
N THR A 247 -20.05 -9.55 20.36
CA THR A 247 -20.64 -8.75 21.43
C THR A 247 -19.61 -7.76 21.95
N ASN A 248 -20.02 -6.54 22.25
CA ASN A 248 -19.10 -5.55 22.81
C ASN A 248 -18.69 -5.97 24.22
N THR A 249 -17.39 -6.13 24.40
CA THR A 249 -16.73 -6.40 25.67
C THR A 249 -15.51 -5.49 25.75
N LEU A 250 -15.06 -5.16 26.95
CA LEU A 250 -13.84 -4.38 27.14
C LEU A 250 -12.67 -5.06 26.38
N LYS A 251 -12.04 -4.32 25.46
CA LYS A 251 -10.90 -4.81 24.68
C LYS A 251 -9.66 -4.95 25.57
N GLU A 252 -8.75 -5.83 25.16
CA GLU A 252 -7.42 -5.91 25.76
C GLU A 252 -6.69 -4.57 25.61
N SER A 253 -6.00 -4.14 26.67
CA SER A 253 -5.35 -2.84 26.77
C SER A 253 -3.95 -2.97 27.37
N ASP A 254 -3.04 -2.09 26.98
CA ASP A 254 -1.69 -1.98 27.58
C ASP A 254 -1.70 -1.21 28.90
N LEU A 255 -2.80 -0.53 29.24
CA LEU A 255 -2.95 0.14 30.54
C LEU A 255 -3.12 -0.91 31.64
N ASP A 256 -2.18 -0.92 32.58
CA ASP A 256 -2.25 -1.79 33.74
C ASP A 256 -3.37 -1.33 34.69
N TRP A 257 -4.49 -2.05 34.66
CA TRP A 257 -5.67 -1.77 35.51
C TRP A 257 -5.39 -1.95 37.00
N SER A 258 -4.27 -2.55 37.40
CA SER A 258 -3.89 -2.73 38.80
C SER A 258 -3.16 -1.53 39.41
N LEU A 259 -2.83 -0.51 38.61
CA LEU A 259 -2.16 0.70 39.07
C LEU A 259 -2.96 1.40 40.17
N GLY A 260 -2.35 1.58 41.35
CA GLY A 260 -3.01 2.23 42.49
C GLY A 260 -3.52 3.64 42.19
N ALA A 261 -2.85 4.38 41.30
CA ALA A 261 -3.29 5.69 40.82
C ALA A 261 -4.70 5.68 40.22
N LEU A 262 -5.12 4.57 39.59
CA LEU A 262 -6.44 4.43 38.96
C LEU A 262 -7.59 4.30 39.97
N LYS A 263 -7.30 4.10 41.26
CA LYS A 263 -8.32 4.13 42.32
C LYS A 263 -8.72 5.55 42.72
N THR A 264 -8.04 6.57 42.19
CA THR A 264 -8.32 7.99 42.48
C THR A 264 -9.73 8.37 42.01
N GLN A 265 -10.44 9.13 42.84
CA GLN A 265 -11.75 9.68 42.51
C GLN A 265 -11.61 10.94 41.66
N VAL A 266 -12.33 11.00 40.54
CA VAL A 266 -12.28 12.07 39.56
C VAL A 266 -13.60 12.82 39.54
N LEU A 267 -13.56 14.15 39.63
CA LEU A 267 -14.74 15.01 39.51
C LEU A 267 -15.21 15.08 38.06
N VAL A 268 -16.44 14.63 37.78
CA VAL A 268 -16.98 14.55 36.42
C VAL A 268 -17.84 15.74 36.00
N ASP A 269 -18.15 16.65 36.93
CA ASP A 269 -18.98 17.83 36.65
C ASP A 269 -18.42 18.67 35.49
N GLY A 270 -19.27 18.95 34.49
CA GLY A 270 -18.97 19.84 33.37
C GLY A 270 -18.06 19.26 32.28
N VAL A 271 -17.76 17.95 32.31
CA VAL A 271 -17.10 17.27 31.19
C VAL A 271 -18.05 17.16 30.00
N GLN A 272 -17.61 17.56 28.81
CA GLN A 272 -18.43 17.53 27.59
C GLN A 272 -17.85 16.64 26.49
N THR A 273 -16.56 16.33 26.53
CA THR A 273 -15.89 15.55 25.47
C THR A 273 -15.01 14.44 26.04
N VAL A 274 -14.69 13.46 25.20
CA VAL A 274 -13.75 12.38 25.55
C VAL A 274 -12.38 12.96 25.94
N GLY A 275 -11.87 13.92 25.17
CA GLY A 275 -10.58 14.57 25.45
C GLY A 275 -10.55 15.26 26.81
N GLU A 276 -11.58 16.02 27.15
CA GLU A 276 -11.69 16.67 28.47
C GLU A 276 -11.72 15.67 29.62
N LEU A 277 -12.44 14.56 29.47
CA LEU A 277 -12.49 13.51 30.48
C LEU A 277 -11.12 12.87 30.68
N VAL A 278 -10.45 12.49 29.58
CA VAL A 278 -9.14 11.85 29.61
C VAL A 278 -8.09 12.76 30.24
N ILE A 279 -8.05 14.05 29.88
CA ILE A 279 -7.16 15.04 30.50
C ILE A 279 -7.42 15.15 32.00
N ARG A 280 -8.69 15.19 32.41
CA ARG A 280 -9.05 15.32 33.82
C ARG A 280 -8.64 14.09 34.64
N ILE A 281 -8.80 12.90 34.08
CA ILE A 281 -8.30 11.66 34.69
C ILE A 281 -6.76 11.69 34.76
N GLY A 282 -6.08 12.13 33.70
CA GLY A 282 -4.63 12.28 33.68
C GLY A 282 -4.12 13.19 34.81
N TRP A 283 -4.75 14.35 35.01
CA TRP A 283 -4.41 15.24 36.12
C TRP A 283 -4.66 14.65 37.51
N ALA A 284 -5.77 13.92 37.70
CA ALA A 284 -6.09 13.30 38.98
C ALA A 284 -5.14 12.14 39.32
N THR A 285 -4.71 11.37 38.33
CA THR A 285 -3.91 10.15 38.51
C THR A 285 -2.41 10.37 38.37
N GLY A 286 -1.98 11.46 37.73
CA GLY A 286 -0.59 11.69 37.35
C GLY A 286 -0.12 10.87 36.13
N LEU A 287 -1.03 10.13 35.49
CA LEU A 287 -0.74 9.40 34.26
C LEU A 287 -0.77 10.35 33.05
N GLU A 288 0.15 10.13 32.10
CA GLU A 288 0.12 10.83 30.83
C GLU A 288 -0.88 10.13 29.89
N LEU A 289 -2.07 10.72 29.73
CA LEU A 289 -3.18 10.12 28.98
C LEU A 289 -3.60 11.02 27.81
N TYR A 290 -3.88 10.39 26.67
CA TYR A 290 -4.42 11.04 25.48
C TYR A 290 -5.64 10.29 24.96
N ALA A 291 -6.50 10.97 24.21
CA ALA A 291 -7.47 10.34 23.34
C ALA A 291 -7.03 10.58 21.89
N ASP A 292 -7.09 9.54 21.06
CA ASP A 292 -6.86 9.70 19.63
C ASP A 292 -7.77 10.81 19.07
N ARG A 293 -7.26 11.60 18.13
CA ARG A 293 -7.94 12.76 17.55
C ARG A 293 -9.35 12.45 17.04
N LEU A 294 -9.62 11.23 16.57
CA LEU A 294 -10.95 10.81 16.10
C LEU A 294 -11.94 10.59 17.24
N LEU A 295 -11.44 10.35 18.45
CA LEU A 295 -12.22 10.15 19.66
C LEU A 295 -12.29 11.40 20.52
N GLU A 296 -11.21 12.18 20.59
CA GLU A 296 -11.04 13.33 21.48
C GLU A 296 -12.22 14.32 21.46
N LYS A 297 -12.77 14.58 20.27
CA LYS A 297 -13.86 15.55 20.05
C LYS A 297 -15.27 14.95 20.14
N LYS A 298 -15.39 13.63 20.38
CA LYS A 298 -16.70 13.02 20.58
C LYS A 298 -17.30 13.55 21.88
N SER A 299 -18.61 13.81 21.84
CA SER A 299 -19.32 14.27 23.02
C SER A 299 -19.35 13.15 24.07
N VAL A 300 -19.31 13.54 25.34
CA VAL A 300 -19.47 12.64 26.48
C VAL A 300 -20.55 13.20 27.37
N ALA A 301 -21.46 12.35 27.81
CA ALA A 301 -22.42 12.65 28.85
C ALA A 301 -22.20 11.70 30.03
N LEU A 302 -22.19 12.28 31.24
CA LEU A 302 -22.17 11.58 32.51
C LEU A 302 -23.46 11.93 33.25
N ILE A 303 -24.37 10.96 33.32
CA ILE A 303 -25.71 11.10 33.91
C ILE A 303 -25.72 10.37 35.25
N GLY A 304 -26.53 10.85 36.20
CA GLY A 304 -26.70 10.22 37.51
C GLY A 304 -26.41 11.18 38.65
N SER A 305 -26.60 10.71 39.88
CA SER A 305 -26.46 11.52 41.08
C SER A 305 -25.01 11.69 41.56
N ARG A 306 -24.10 10.83 41.10
CA ARG A 306 -22.68 10.87 41.47
C ARG A 306 -21.93 11.95 40.69
N ARG A 307 -21.23 12.81 41.42
CA ARG A 307 -20.34 13.85 40.86
C ARG A 307 -18.89 13.40 40.75
N THR A 308 -18.55 12.28 41.36
CA THR A 308 -17.22 11.67 41.31
C THR A 308 -17.33 10.20 40.95
N ALA A 309 -16.33 9.69 40.26
CA ALA A 309 -16.19 8.27 39.95
C ALA A 309 -14.71 7.86 39.96
N SER A 310 -14.42 6.55 40.07
CA SER A 310 -13.04 6.08 40.02
C SER A 310 -12.42 6.27 38.63
N ALA A 311 -11.13 6.63 38.59
CA ALA A 311 -10.40 6.76 37.33
C ALA A 311 -10.40 5.44 36.53
N GLU A 312 -10.26 4.30 37.21
CA GLU A 312 -10.36 2.98 36.60
C GLU A 312 -11.73 2.76 35.93
N GLY A 313 -12.83 3.01 36.66
CA GLY A 313 -14.19 2.88 36.15
C GLY A 313 -14.43 3.77 34.94
N LEU A 314 -14.01 5.03 35.00
CA LEU A 314 -14.14 6.00 33.91
C LEU A 314 -13.33 5.59 32.66
N LEU A 315 -12.08 5.15 32.82
CA LEU A 315 -11.25 4.75 31.68
C LEU A 315 -11.78 3.47 31.01
N LYS A 316 -12.21 2.47 31.79
CA LYS A 316 -12.84 1.25 31.27
C LYS A 316 -14.18 1.57 30.59
N ALA A 317 -15.00 2.42 31.19
CA ALA A 317 -16.26 2.86 30.62
C ALA A 317 -16.08 3.61 29.29
N LEU A 318 -15.08 4.51 29.21
CA LEU A 318 -14.72 5.18 27.95
C LEU A 318 -14.28 4.20 26.88
N ALA A 319 -13.41 3.25 27.21
CA ALA A 319 -12.97 2.23 26.25
C ALA A 319 -14.14 1.36 25.77
N TYR A 320 -15.04 0.96 26.66
CA TYR A 320 -16.24 0.21 26.29
C TYR A 320 -17.20 1.02 25.40
N ALA A 321 -17.52 2.25 25.80
CA ALA A 321 -18.48 3.11 25.09
C ALA A 321 -18.00 3.51 23.69
N THR A 322 -16.69 3.70 23.52
CA THR A 322 -16.07 3.99 22.22
C THR A 322 -15.75 2.75 21.40
N ALA A 323 -15.93 1.54 21.96
CA ALA A 323 -15.35 0.31 21.43
C ALA A 323 -13.83 0.43 21.18
N GLY A 324 -13.13 1.15 22.06
CA GLY A 324 -11.71 1.43 22.00
C GLY A 324 -10.88 0.59 22.99
N THR A 325 -9.60 0.94 23.08
CA THR A 325 -8.60 0.38 23.99
C THR A 325 -7.50 1.41 24.26
N TYR A 326 -6.74 1.26 25.34
CA TYR A 326 -5.53 2.06 25.56
C TYR A 326 -4.29 1.34 25.07
N ARG A 327 -3.55 1.99 24.17
CA ARG A 327 -2.22 1.58 23.71
C ARG A 327 -1.15 2.38 24.42
N LYS A 328 -0.05 1.72 24.79
CA LYS A 328 1.10 2.39 25.39
C LYS A 328 2.00 2.99 24.31
N VAL A 329 2.43 4.24 24.51
CA VAL A 329 3.38 4.95 23.66
C VAL A 329 4.37 5.64 24.58
N GLY A 330 5.54 5.05 24.80
CA GLY A 330 6.47 5.62 25.78
C GLY A 330 5.93 5.51 27.21
N ALA A 331 6.00 6.64 27.91
CA ALA A 331 5.39 6.80 29.22
C ALA A 331 3.88 7.10 29.18
N ALA A 332 3.31 7.34 27.99
CA ALA A 332 1.92 7.74 27.82
C ALA A 332 1.01 6.58 27.39
N TYR A 333 -0.29 6.75 27.60
CA TYR A 333 -1.33 5.88 27.06
C TYR A 333 -2.29 6.70 26.19
N VAL A 334 -2.70 6.13 25.05
CA VAL A 334 -3.67 6.75 24.14
C VAL A 334 -4.89 5.87 23.98
N LEU A 335 -6.09 6.43 24.19
CA LEU A 335 -7.36 5.79 23.83
C LEU A 335 -7.49 5.76 22.31
N THR A 336 -7.49 4.57 21.72
CA THR A 336 -7.57 4.31 20.28
C THR A 336 -8.56 3.18 19.99
N ASP A 337 -8.85 2.86 18.74
CA ASP A 337 -9.77 1.78 18.35
C ASP A 337 -9.10 0.39 18.32
N ASN A 338 -7.79 0.32 18.11
CA ASN A 338 -7.03 -0.93 18.04
C ASN A 338 -5.64 -0.81 18.67
N ARG A 339 -5.25 -1.81 19.46
CA ARG A 339 -3.98 -1.84 20.21
C ARG A 339 -2.73 -1.99 19.34
N LEU A 340 -2.84 -2.62 18.17
CA LEU A 340 -1.75 -2.72 17.20
C LEU A 340 -1.61 -1.43 16.39
N GLY A 341 -2.74 -0.79 16.10
CA GLY A 341 -2.84 0.40 15.25
C GLY A 341 -3.27 0.08 13.82
N ARG A 342 -4.02 1.00 13.22
CA ARG A 342 -4.67 0.77 11.92
C ARG A 342 -3.69 0.61 10.77
N VAL A 343 -2.60 1.39 10.73
CA VAL A 343 -1.63 1.30 9.62
C VAL A 343 -0.86 0.00 9.66
N VAL A 344 -0.58 -0.52 10.85
CA VAL A 344 0.09 -1.81 11.02
C VAL A 344 -0.81 -2.93 10.55
N LEU A 345 -2.09 -2.91 10.93
CA LEU A 345 -3.08 -3.85 10.44
C LEU A 345 -3.22 -3.77 8.91
N TRP A 346 -3.35 -2.57 8.36
CA TRP A 346 -3.39 -2.34 6.92
C TRP A 346 -2.18 -2.93 6.21
N ARG A 347 -0.97 -2.66 6.72
CA ARG A 347 0.27 -3.12 6.09
C ARG A 347 0.40 -4.65 6.11
N ARG A 348 0.00 -5.30 7.20
CA ARG A 348 -0.04 -6.78 7.28
C ARG A 348 -0.97 -7.37 6.20
N TRP A 349 -2.13 -6.77 6.00
CA TRP A 349 -3.05 -7.23 4.96
C TRP A 349 -2.59 -6.86 3.54
N TYR A 350 -1.91 -5.73 3.36
CA TYR A 350 -1.27 -5.39 2.08
C TYR A 350 -0.18 -6.40 1.69
N GLU A 351 0.58 -6.91 2.67
CA GLU A 351 1.56 -7.98 2.45
C GLU A 351 0.87 -9.29 2.01
N VAL A 352 -0.29 -9.61 2.58
CA VAL A 352 -1.13 -10.74 2.14
C VAL A 352 -1.63 -10.54 0.70
N GLU A 353 -2.16 -9.35 0.37
CA GLU A 353 -2.56 -9.01 -1.01
C GLU A 353 -1.40 -9.14 -2.00
N THR A 354 -0.22 -8.67 -1.60
CA THR A 354 1.01 -8.75 -2.42
C THR A 354 1.44 -10.21 -2.63
N LEU A 355 1.41 -11.04 -1.58
CA LEU A 355 1.71 -12.47 -1.66
C LEU A 355 0.72 -13.19 -2.58
N VAL A 356 -0.59 -12.91 -2.46
CA VAL A 356 -1.62 -13.51 -3.32
C VAL A 356 -1.47 -13.07 -4.77
N GLY A 357 -1.26 -11.77 -5.01
CA GLY A 357 -1.02 -11.23 -6.35
C GLY A 357 0.13 -11.98 -7.04
N ARG A 358 1.25 -12.14 -6.33
CA ARG A 358 2.41 -12.91 -6.78
C ARG A 358 2.06 -14.38 -7.10
N GLN A 359 1.42 -15.10 -6.17
CA GLN A 359 1.04 -16.50 -6.43
C GLN A 359 0.13 -16.64 -7.66
N ARG A 360 -0.72 -15.64 -7.93
CA ARG A 360 -1.55 -15.60 -9.13
C ARG A 360 -0.72 -15.35 -10.39
N ASP A 361 0.24 -14.45 -10.35
CA ASP A 361 1.09 -14.13 -11.49
C ASP A 361 2.03 -15.30 -11.84
N GLU A 362 2.70 -15.91 -10.85
CA GLU A 362 3.50 -17.13 -11.05
C GLU A 362 2.70 -18.24 -11.75
N MET A 363 1.41 -18.35 -11.42
CA MET A 363 0.53 -19.29 -12.08
C MET A 363 0.17 -18.88 -13.50
N LYS A 364 -0.08 -17.59 -13.78
CA LYS A 364 -0.25 -17.11 -15.17
C LYS A 364 0.99 -17.45 -16.00
N ASP A 365 2.19 -17.28 -15.45
CA ASP A 365 3.43 -17.56 -16.18
C ASP A 365 3.65 -19.06 -16.38
N ALA A 366 3.32 -19.87 -15.36
CA ALA A 366 3.34 -21.31 -15.51
C ALA A 366 2.34 -21.79 -16.57
N LEU A 367 1.20 -21.11 -16.72
CA LEU A 367 0.20 -21.40 -17.74
C LEU A 367 0.62 -20.93 -19.13
N SER A 368 1.21 -19.74 -19.26
CA SER A 368 1.67 -19.21 -20.54
C SER A 368 2.82 -20.04 -21.12
N LYS A 369 3.64 -20.67 -20.26
CA LYS A 369 4.71 -21.61 -20.64
C LYS A 369 4.21 -23.00 -20.98
N ARG A 370 2.98 -23.38 -20.58
CA ARG A 370 2.40 -24.66 -20.98
C ARG A 370 1.93 -24.53 -22.42
N ASP A 371 2.46 -25.41 -23.27
CA ASP A 371 2.19 -25.43 -24.69
C ASP A 371 0.67 -25.55 -24.97
N PRO A 372 0.01 -24.49 -25.46
CA PRO A 372 -1.40 -24.55 -25.83
C PRO A 372 -1.65 -25.47 -27.03
N GLU A 373 -0.61 -25.93 -27.74
CA GLU A 373 -0.71 -26.77 -28.93
C GLU A 373 -1.16 -28.22 -28.66
N THR A 374 -1.45 -28.60 -27.42
CA THR A 374 -1.81 -29.99 -27.07
C THR A 374 -3.30 -30.23 -26.83
N ARG A 375 -4.14 -29.18 -26.78
CA ARG A 375 -5.57 -29.30 -26.43
C ARG A 375 -6.42 -28.46 -27.39
N PHE A 376 -7.17 -29.13 -28.26
CA PHE A 376 -7.96 -28.47 -29.30
C PHE A 376 -9.46 -28.57 -29.01
N VAL A 377 -10.25 -27.68 -29.61
CA VAL A 377 -11.72 -27.77 -29.56
C VAL A 377 -12.20 -29.12 -30.14
N ASP A 378 -11.44 -29.72 -31.06
CA ASP A 378 -11.72 -31.02 -31.66
C ASP A 378 -11.68 -32.19 -30.66
N ASP A 379 -11.02 -32.01 -29.51
CA ASP A 379 -11.00 -33.01 -28.43
C ASP A 379 -12.33 -33.03 -27.63
N LEU A 380 -13.18 -32.03 -27.83
CA LEU A 380 -14.41 -31.84 -27.08
C LEU A 380 -15.58 -32.55 -27.75
N LYS A 381 -16.32 -33.34 -26.97
CA LYS A 381 -17.55 -33.98 -27.43
C LYS A 381 -18.74 -33.02 -27.31
N VAL A 382 -19.69 -33.11 -28.24
CA VAL A 382 -20.99 -32.47 -28.07
C VAL A 382 -21.72 -33.15 -26.92
N VAL A 383 -22.06 -32.36 -25.90
CA VAL A 383 -22.60 -32.88 -24.63
C VAL A 383 -24.11 -32.71 -24.58
N THR A 384 -24.59 -31.58 -25.07
CA THR A 384 -26.00 -31.22 -25.09
C THR A 384 -26.50 -31.34 -26.52
N ASP A 385 -26.51 -32.57 -27.04
CA ASP A 385 -27.00 -32.89 -28.38
C ASP A 385 -28.54 -32.95 -28.44
N ASP A 386 -29.20 -32.25 -27.51
CA ASP A 386 -30.65 -32.13 -27.34
C ASP A 386 -31.35 -31.63 -28.62
N VAL A 387 -30.61 -30.89 -29.43
CA VAL A 387 -31.07 -30.32 -30.70
C VAL A 387 -30.57 -31.14 -31.91
N GLY A 388 -29.47 -31.91 -31.73
CA GLY A 388 -28.79 -32.71 -32.74
C GLY A 388 -28.10 -31.85 -33.80
N VAL A 389 -26.80 -31.59 -33.65
CA VAL A 389 -26.01 -30.93 -34.71
C VAL A 389 -25.45 -32.00 -35.66
N PRO A 390 -25.87 -32.03 -36.94
CA PRO A 390 -25.32 -32.96 -37.91
C PRO A 390 -23.79 -32.89 -37.98
N ALA A 391 -23.12 -34.03 -38.18
CA ALA A 391 -21.66 -34.11 -38.15
C ALA A 391 -20.96 -33.17 -39.16
N ASP A 392 -21.59 -32.90 -40.30
CA ASP A 392 -21.14 -31.94 -41.30
C ASP A 392 -21.29 -30.49 -40.86
N GLN A 393 -22.36 -30.14 -40.12
CA GLN A 393 -22.50 -28.82 -39.49
C GLN A 393 -21.46 -28.63 -38.38
N LEU A 394 -21.26 -29.65 -37.54
CA LEU A 394 -20.27 -29.63 -36.46
C LEU A 394 -18.84 -29.46 -37.01
N HIS A 395 -18.48 -30.21 -38.05
CA HIS A 395 -17.19 -30.08 -38.72
C HIS A 395 -16.96 -28.65 -39.27
N ASN A 396 -17.98 -28.04 -39.87
CA ASN A 396 -17.88 -26.66 -40.38
C ASN A 396 -17.80 -25.61 -39.27
N LEU A 397 -18.37 -25.89 -38.09
CA LEU A 397 -18.33 -25.02 -36.91
C LEU A 397 -16.98 -25.08 -36.19
N LEU A 398 -16.34 -26.25 -36.17
CA LEU A 398 -15.05 -26.50 -35.52
C LEU A 398 -13.84 -26.09 -36.37
N HIS A 399 -14.00 -26.05 -37.70
CA HIS A 399 -12.96 -25.64 -38.65
C HIS A 399 -13.36 -24.39 -39.47
N PRO A 400 -13.52 -23.21 -38.83
CA PRO A 400 -13.94 -21.99 -39.51
C PRO A 400 -12.87 -21.50 -40.48
N LYS A 401 -13.28 -21.05 -41.68
CA LYS A 401 -12.37 -20.46 -42.67
C LYS A 401 -11.86 -19.05 -42.30
N GLN A 402 -12.40 -18.41 -41.26
CA GLN A 402 -12.13 -17.01 -40.89
C GLN A 402 -11.97 -16.79 -39.38
N GLY A 403 -11.08 -17.55 -38.74
CA GLY A 403 -10.43 -17.18 -37.46
C GLY A 403 -11.29 -17.15 -36.18
N TYR A 404 -12.62 -17.12 -36.28
CA TYR A 404 -13.53 -17.22 -35.14
C TYR A 404 -14.42 -18.46 -35.30
N PRO A 405 -14.19 -19.52 -34.52
CA PRO A 405 -15.11 -20.65 -34.46
C PRO A 405 -16.33 -20.24 -33.66
N SER A 406 -17.51 -20.58 -34.15
CA SER A 406 -18.68 -20.97 -33.34
C SER A 406 -20.00 -20.79 -34.05
N GLU A 407 -20.12 -20.18 -35.24
CA GLU A 407 -21.45 -19.89 -35.82
C GLU A 407 -21.62 -20.27 -37.29
N ILE A 408 -22.77 -20.88 -37.62
CA ILE A 408 -23.28 -21.00 -38.98
C ILE A 408 -24.73 -20.49 -39.02
N THR A 409 -25.09 -19.77 -40.09
CA THR A 409 -26.49 -19.43 -40.35
C THR A 409 -27.09 -20.49 -41.27
N VAL A 410 -28.17 -21.13 -40.82
CA VAL A 410 -28.91 -22.13 -41.60
C VAL A 410 -30.35 -21.66 -41.79
N LYS A 411 -30.96 -22.02 -42.92
CA LYS A 411 -32.37 -21.67 -43.12
C LYS A 411 -33.26 -22.52 -42.23
N TYR A 412 -34.37 -21.99 -41.72
CA TYR A 412 -35.33 -22.76 -40.92
C TYR A 412 -35.72 -24.10 -41.55
N LYS A 413 -35.94 -24.10 -42.87
CA LYS A 413 -36.32 -25.29 -43.63
C LYS A 413 -35.24 -26.39 -43.60
N GLU A 414 -33.97 -26.01 -43.46
CA GLU A 414 -32.79 -26.88 -43.39
C GLU A 414 -32.55 -27.44 -41.98
N LEU A 415 -33.24 -26.92 -40.96
CA LEU A 415 -33.19 -27.46 -39.60
C LEU A 415 -33.80 -28.85 -39.49
N SER A 416 -33.23 -29.67 -38.61
CA SER A 416 -33.77 -30.97 -38.20
C SER A 416 -35.16 -30.81 -37.55
N PRO A 417 -36.00 -31.85 -37.51
CA PRO A 417 -37.28 -31.80 -36.80
C PRO A 417 -37.15 -31.44 -35.31
N ALA A 418 -36.04 -31.82 -34.66
CA ALA A 418 -35.76 -31.47 -33.27
C ALA A 418 -35.42 -29.98 -33.13
N GLN A 419 -34.51 -29.47 -33.98
CA GLN A 419 -34.15 -28.05 -34.07
C GLN A 419 -35.39 -27.15 -34.29
N LYS A 420 -36.27 -27.52 -35.22
CA LYS A 420 -37.51 -26.77 -35.50
C LYS A 420 -38.43 -26.67 -34.27
N ARG A 421 -38.61 -27.77 -33.53
CA ARG A 421 -39.42 -27.75 -32.30
C ARG A 421 -38.80 -26.84 -31.24
N ASP A 422 -37.48 -26.85 -31.12
CA ASP A 422 -36.81 -26.02 -30.14
C ASP A 422 -36.89 -24.52 -30.47
N VAL A 423 -36.68 -24.12 -31.73
CA VAL A 423 -36.87 -22.72 -32.17
C VAL A 423 -38.28 -22.21 -31.85
N LEU A 424 -39.32 -23.02 -32.12
CA LEU A 424 -40.70 -22.65 -31.82
C LEU A 424 -40.94 -22.52 -30.31
N ARG A 425 -40.37 -23.42 -29.51
CA ARG A 425 -40.46 -23.35 -28.05
C ARG A 425 -39.76 -22.12 -27.49
N GLN A 426 -38.54 -21.82 -27.96
CA GLN A 426 -37.81 -20.62 -27.54
C GLN A 426 -38.60 -19.35 -27.84
N ARG A 427 -39.21 -19.25 -29.04
CA ARG A 427 -40.12 -18.15 -29.40
C ARG A 427 -41.26 -18.01 -28.38
N ASP A 428 -41.90 -19.11 -28.01
CA ASP A 428 -43.03 -19.10 -27.09
C ASP A 428 -42.60 -18.71 -25.66
N LEU A 429 -41.41 -19.14 -25.23
CA LEU A 429 -40.80 -18.73 -23.95
C LEU A 429 -40.47 -17.23 -23.94
N ILE A 430 -39.87 -16.71 -25.01
CA ILE A 430 -39.56 -15.28 -25.16
C ILE A 430 -40.85 -14.45 -25.05
N ALA A 431 -41.89 -14.85 -25.78
CA ALA A 431 -43.19 -14.18 -25.72
C ALA A 431 -43.83 -14.22 -24.31
N LYS A 432 -43.53 -15.24 -23.51
CA LYS A 432 -44.03 -15.41 -22.15
C LYS A 432 -43.26 -14.60 -21.11
N TYR A 433 -41.92 -14.56 -21.20
CA TYR A 433 -41.05 -14.00 -20.15
C TYR A 433 -40.55 -12.58 -20.46
N VAL A 434 -40.40 -12.21 -21.72
CA VAL A 434 -40.08 -10.84 -22.13
C VAL A 434 -41.39 -10.06 -22.17
N LYS A 435 -41.76 -9.42 -21.05
CA LYS A 435 -42.86 -8.44 -21.05
C LYS A 435 -42.52 -7.40 -22.12
N PRO A 436 -43.40 -7.12 -23.11
CA PRO A 436 -43.12 -6.12 -24.12
C PRO A 436 -43.01 -4.75 -23.45
N THR A 437 -41.79 -4.28 -23.22
CA THR A 437 -41.53 -2.88 -22.91
C THR A 437 -41.86 -2.08 -24.18
N PRO A 438 -42.71 -1.05 -24.13
CA PRO A 438 -42.99 -0.24 -25.31
C PRO A 438 -41.69 0.40 -25.86
N PRO A 439 -41.47 0.41 -27.19
CA PRO A 439 -42.32 -0.12 -28.25
C PRO A 439 -42.20 -1.65 -28.43
N ALA A 440 -43.30 -2.29 -28.87
CA ALA A 440 -43.43 -3.74 -29.02
C ALA A 440 -42.18 -4.40 -29.62
N SER A 441 -41.65 -5.42 -28.94
CA SER A 441 -40.48 -6.17 -29.38
C SER A 441 -40.69 -6.64 -30.82
N PRO A 442 -39.71 -6.43 -31.73
CA PRO A 442 -39.84 -6.84 -33.12
C PRO A 442 -40.09 -8.35 -33.24
N PRO A 443 -40.78 -8.81 -34.29
CA PRO A 443 -40.99 -10.23 -34.49
C PRO A 443 -39.64 -10.96 -34.69
N VAL A 444 -39.53 -12.15 -34.08
CA VAL A 444 -38.42 -13.08 -34.30
C VAL A 444 -38.43 -13.52 -35.77
N ASN A 445 -37.35 -13.28 -36.50
CA ASN A 445 -37.16 -13.78 -37.85
C ASN A 445 -36.86 -15.27 -37.77
N GLN A 446 -37.75 -16.08 -38.33
CA GLN A 446 -37.62 -17.53 -38.29
C GLN A 446 -36.76 -18.06 -39.43
N ASP A 447 -36.59 -17.33 -40.53
CA ASP A 447 -36.02 -17.87 -41.77
C ASP A 447 -34.51 -18.11 -41.70
N ASP A 448 -33.80 -17.31 -40.93
CA ASP A 448 -32.35 -17.43 -40.70
C ASP A 448 -32.12 -17.79 -39.23
N ILE A 449 -31.64 -19.00 -38.96
CA ILE A 449 -31.33 -19.43 -37.59
C ILE A 449 -29.83 -19.60 -37.48
N THR A 450 -29.22 -18.91 -36.51
CA THR A 450 -27.80 -19.10 -36.22
C THR A 450 -27.66 -20.31 -35.31
N VAL A 451 -26.99 -21.36 -35.81
CA VAL A 451 -26.51 -22.46 -34.98
C VAL A 451 -25.15 -22.04 -34.45
N ARG A 452 -25.05 -21.89 -33.14
CA ARG A 452 -23.80 -21.59 -32.46
C ARG A 452 -23.30 -22.84 -31.73
N VAL A 453 -22.01 -23.15 -31.79
CA VAL A 453 -21.38 -24.17 -30.95
C VAL A 453 -20.31 -23.53 -30.10
N ASN A 454 -20.48 -23.60 -28.78
CA ASN A 454 -19.54 -23.04 -27.82
C ASN A 454 -18.97 -24.15 -26.92
N PRO A 455 -17.70 -24.06 -26.50
CA PRO A 455 -17.26 -24.82 -25.34
C PRO A 455 -18.12 -24.43 -24.13
N VAL A 456 -18.56 -25.43 -23.37
CA VAL A 456 -19.31 -25.28 -22.14
C VAL A 456 -18.66 -26.13 -21.05
N VAL A 457 -18.56 -25.56 -19.84
CA VAL A 457 -18.32 -26.35 -18.64
C VAL A 457 -19.65 -26.51 -17.92
N TYR A 458 -20.03 -27.75 -17.65
CA TYR A 458 -21.22 -28.07 -16.89
C TYR A 458 -20.89 -28.92 -15.67
N LEU A 459 -21.68 -28.69 -14.63
CA LEU A 459 -21.62 -29.40 -13.37
C LEU A 459 -22.65 -30.53 -13.36
N THR A 460 -22.26 -31.70 -12.89
CA THR A 460 -23.18 -32.78 -12.49
C THR A 460 -22.94 -33.13 -11.03
N ALA A 461 -23.96 -33.63 -10.32
CA ALA A 461 -23.79 -34.11 -8.95
C ALA A 461 -24.83 -35.18 -8.61
N PRO A 462 -24.53 -36.07 -7.64
CA PRO A 462 -25.50 -37.04 -7.15
C PRO A 462 -26.81 -36.39 -6.70
N GLY A 463 -27.94 -36.95 -7.14
CA GLY A 463 -29.27 -36.45 -6.78
C GLY A 463 -29.69 -35.14 -7.46
N LEU A 464 -28.90 -34.65 -8.42
CA LEU A 464 -29.33 -33.65 -9.40
C LEU A 464 -29.77 -34.38 -10.67
N ASP A 465 -31.00 -34.14 -11.13
CA ASP A 465 -31.59 -34.79 -12.29
C ASP A 465 -31.26 -34.08 -13.62
N GLY A 466 -30.29 -33.16 -13.59
CA GLY A 466 -29.88 -32.31 -14.71
C GLY A 466 -28.48 -31.72 -14.52
N SER A 467 -28.10 -30.77 -15.37
CA SER A 467 -26.76 -30.16 -15.34
C SER A 467 -26.81 -28.66 -15.02
N VAL A 468 -25.73 -28.13 -14.44
CA VAL A 468 -25.56 -26.70 -14.18
C VAL A 468 -24.45 -26.16 -15.09
N PRO A 469 -24.75 -25.53 -16.24
CA PRO A 469 -23.74 -24.86 -17.03
C PRO A 469 -23.16 -23.66 -16.25
N ILE A 470 -21.84 -23.55 -16.23
CA ILE A 470 -21.08 -22.49 -15.52
C ILE A 470 -20.67 -21.37 -16.52
N ASN A 471 -21.03 -21.52 -17.80
CA ASN A 471 -20.74 -20.63 -18.92
C ASN A 471 -21.20 -19.17 -18.74
N ALA A 472 -22.30 -18.91 -18.03
CA ALA A 472 -22.75 -17.55 -17.72
C ALA A 472 -21.70 -16.72 -16.97
N ILE A 473 -20.70 -17.39 -16.39
CA ILE A 473 -19.62 -16.81 -15.62
C ILE A 473 -18.27 -16.99 -16.35
N LEU A 474 -18.17 -17.59 -17.54
CA LEU A 474 -16.89 -18.02 -18.12
C LEU A 474 -16.74 -17.67 -19.62
N PHE A 475 -15.81 -16.78 -19.97
CA PHE A 475 -15.44 -16.49 -21.37
C PHE A 475 -14.52 -17.57 -21.95
N LEU A 476 -15.05 -18.78 -22.14
CA LEU A 476 -14.28 -19.97 -22.55
C LEU A 476 -13.61 -19.87 -23.92
N ASN A 477 -14.04 -18.95 -24.79
CA ASN A 477 -13.47 -18.77 -26.14
C ASN A 477 -12.01 -18.30 -26.11
N ALA A 478 -11.55 -17.70 -25.01
CA ALA A 478 -10.15 -17.30 -24.84
C ALA A 478 -9.23 -18.50 -24.46
N LEU A 479 -9.80 -19.64 -24.05
CA LEU A 479 -9.05 -20.80 -23.55
C LEU A 479 -8.62 -21.76 -24.64
N PHE A 480 -9.30 -21.71 -25.79
CA PHE A 480 -9.01 -22.56 -26.93
C PHE A 480 -8.66 -21.65 -28.09
N PRO A 481 -7.36 -21.40 -28.35
CA PRO A 481 -7.00 -20.73 -29.59
C PRO A 481 -7.62 -21.52 -30.74
N ALA A 482 -8.32 -20.83 -31.63
CA ALA A 482 -8.67 -21.43 -32.92
C ALA A 482 -7.36 -21.95 -33.50
N SER A 483 -7.34 -23.19 -34.02
CA SER A 483 -6.14 -23.73 -34.67
C SER A 483 -5.76 -22.76 -35.79
N SER A 484 -4.82 -21.86 -35.49
CA SER A 484 -4.47 -20.80 -36.41
C SER A 484 -3.87 -21.49 -37.61
N THR A 485 -4.37 -21.16 -38.80
CA THR A 485 -3.51 -21.22 -39.98
C THR A 485 -2.21 -20.50 -39.58
N PRO A 486 -1.03 -21.14 -39.70
CA PRO A 486 0.21 -20.60 -39.17
C PRO A 486 0.32 -19.13 -39.53
N ALA A 487 0.57 -18.28 -38.52
CA ALA A 487 0.72 -16.84 -38.70
C ALA A 487 1.57 -16.62 -39.96
N SER A 488 1.01 -15.92 -40.95
CA SER A 488 1.74 -15.65 -42.19
C SER A 488 3.07 -15.01 -41.77
N PRO A 489 4.23 -15.57 -42.18
CA PRO A 489 5.54 -15.10 -41.73
C PRO A 489 5.85 -13.62 -42.09
N ASP A 490 4.94 -12.95 -42.79
CA ASP A 490 5.04 -11.56 -43.23
C ASP A 490 4.76 -10.49 -42.15
N ASN A 491 4.28 -10.87 -40.96
CA ASN A 491 4.04 -9.92 -39.84
C ASN A 491 5.16 -9.88 -38.79
N ALA A 492 6.31 -10.52 -39.04
CA ALA A 492 7.50 -10.29 -38.24
C ALA A 492 7.94 -8.83 -38.41
N GLU A 493 7.71 -7.99 -37.38
CA GLU A 493 8.32 -6.67 -37.32
C GLU A 493 9.84 -6.83 -37.54
N PRO A 494 10.44 -6.10 -38.50
CA PRO A 494 11.86 -6.18 -38.75
C PRO A 494 12.61 -5.79 -37.48
N ALA A 495 13.52 -6.67 -37.04
CA ALA A 495 14.40 -6.41 -35.90
C ALA A 495 14.99 -4.99 -36.01
N PRO A 496 14.96 -4.17 -34.94
CA PRO A 496 15.49 -2.83 -34.98
C PRO A 496 16.94 -2.88 -35.50
N PRO A 497 17.32 -1.98 -36.43
CA PRO A 497 18.65 -2.02 -37.04
C PRO A 497 19.71 -1.94 -35.93
N ALA A 498 20.68 -2.85 -35.98
CA ALA A 498 21.81 -2.85 -35.07
C ALA A 498 22.40 -1.42 -34.99
N PRO A 499 22.63 -0.88 -33.78
CA PRO A 499 23.10 0.49 -33.63
C PRO A 499 24.38 0.67 -34.44
N ALA A 500 24.37 1.65 -35.35
CA ALA A 500 25.49 1.93 -36.22
C ALA A 500 26.76 2.08 -35.37
N ARG A 501 27.82 1.33 -35.73
CA ARG A 501 29.16 1.47 -35.13
C ARG A 501 29.52 2.96 -35.11
N ARG A 502 29.58 3.56 -33.91
CA ARG A 502 30.01 4.94 -33.73
C ARG A 502 31.36 5.11 -34.43
N ALA A 503 31.44 6.11 -35.31
CA ALA A 503 32.70 6.49 -35.94
C ALA A 503 33.77 6.75 -34.86
N PRO A 504 35.05 6.44 -35.12
CA PRO A 504 36.13 6.69 -34.16
C PRO A 504 36.11 8.17 -33.77
N GLU A 505 35.81 8.44 -32.49
CA GLU A 505 35.72 9.78 -31.97
C GLU A 505 37.06 10.48 -32.06
N SER A 506 37.03 11.77 -32.40
CA SER A 506 38.20 12.63 -32.47
C SER A 506 38.99 12.59 -31.15
N PRO A 507 40.32 12.77 -31.18
CA PRO A 507 41.16 12.73 -29.99
C PRO A 507 40.62 13.71 -28.94
N ARG A 508 40.13 13.16 -27.84
CA ARG A 508 39.46 13.91 -26.77
C ARG A 508 40.49 14.54 -25.83
N ALA A 509 40.10 15.62 -25.17
CA ALA A 509 40.99 16.41 -24.32
C ALA A 509 41.42 15.62 -23.05
N PRO A 510 42.67 15.76 -22.58
CA PRO A 510 43.10 15.18 -21.30
C PRO A 510 42.24 15.66 -20.13
N LEU A 511 41.96 14.79 -19.14
CA LEU A 511 41.12 15.11 -17.98
C LEU A 511 41.57 16.41 -17.26
N ALA A 512 42.89 16.62 -17.12
CA ALA A 512 43.46 17.83 -16.54
C ALA A 512 43.01 19.13 -17.26
N ALA A 513 42.87 19.09 -18.59
CA ALA A 513 42.39 20.21 -19.40
C ALA A 513 40.86 20.40 -19.28
N VAL A 514 40.11 19.32 -19.05
CA VAL A 514 38.67 19.38 -18.82
C VAL A 514 38.36 20.07 -17.49
N ILE A 515 39.08 19.70 -16.43
CA ILE A 515 38.87 20.22 -15.06
C ILE A 515 39.59 21.54 -14.77
N ALA A 516 40.41 22.03 -15.71
CA ALA A 516 41.04 23.33 -15.62
C ALA A 516 39.97 24.44 -15.53
N GLY A 517 40.12 25.35 -14.56
CA GLY A 517 39.18 26.44 -14.31
C GLY A 517 37.98 26.10 -13.42
N ILE A 518 37.77 24.82 -13.07
CA ILE A 518 36.76 24.43 -12.06
C ILE A 518 37.35 24.70 -10.66
N GLY A 519 36.66 25.50 -9.85
CA GLY A 519 37.16 25.97 -8.55
C GLY A 519 37.34 24.86 -7.52
N ARG A 520 36.33 24.00 -7.37
CA ARG A 520 36.34 22.88 -6.41
C ARG A 520 36.31 21.53 -7.13
N ARG A 521 37.35 20.73 -6.92
CA ARG A 521 37.55 19.42 -7.57
C ARG A 521 37.87 18.42 -6.48
N ALA A 522 36.82 17.95 -5.85
CA ALA A 522 36.92 17.15 -4.64
C ALA A 522 36.94 15.65 -4.94
N VAL A 523 37.59 14.90 -4.06
CA VAL A 523 37.46 13.45 -3.99
C VAL A 523 37.10 13.03 -2.57
N LEU A 524 36.08 12.19 -2.46
CA LEU A 524 35.67 11.56 -1.22
C LEU A 524 36.35 10.21 -1.10
N ALA A 525 37.15 10.02 -0.05
CA ALA A 525 37.97 8.83 0.12
C ALA A 525 38.11 8.43 1.60
N GLN A 526 38.42 7.15 1.83
CA GLN A 526 38.56 6.56 3.16
C GLN A 526 39.91 5.83 3.30
N PRO A 527 41.05 6.57 3.31
CA PRO A 527 42.34 5.97 3.63
C PRO A 527 42.32 5.45 5.08
N ARG A 528 42.97 4.30 5.28
CA ARG A 528 43.07 3.59 6.56
C ARG A 528 44.36 3.90 7.31
N THR A 529 45.37 4.43 6.62
CA THR A 529 46.69 4.74 7.19
C THR A 529 47.22 6.09 6.72
N PRO A 530 48.15 6.72 7.46
CA PRO A 530 48.87 7.91 7.02
C PRO A 530 49.58 7.75 5.66
N ALA A 531 50.17 6.57 5.38
CA ALA A 531 50.81 6.31 4.09
C ALA A 531 49.80 6.33 2.93
N GLU A 532 48.61 5.75 3.12
CA GLU A 532 47.55 5.82 2.11
C GLU A 532 47.06 7.27 1.88
N VAL A 533 47.11 8.15 2.91
CA VAL A 533 46.81 9.58 2.76
C VAL A 533 47.85 10.27 1.87
N ASP A 534 49.14 9.99 2.08
CA ASP A 534 50.23 10.57 1.30
C ASP A 534 50.13 10.18 -0.18
N ASP A 535 49.94 8.89 -0.46
CA ASP A 535 49.77 8.36 -1.82
C ASP A 535 48.56 8.99 -2.52
N LEU A 536 47.44 9.08 -1.81
CA LEU A 536 46.20 9.68 -2.30
C LEU A 536 46.39 11.14 -2.69
N ILE A 537 47.01 11.95 -1.83
CA ILE A 537 47.26 13.37 -2.08
C ILE A 537 48.23 13.57 -3.24
N ALA A 538 49.24 12.69 -3.39
CA ALA A 538 50.14 12.71 -4.54
C ALA A 538 49.40 12.42 -5.87
N SER A 539 48.51 11.41 -5.88
CA SER A 539 47.67 11.11 -7.04
C SER A 539 46.74 12.29 -7.38
N MET A 540 46.10 12.89 -6.38
CA MET A 540 45.22 14.05 -6.55
C MET A 540 45.95 15.23 -7.18
N HIS A 541 47.14 15.58 -6.66
CA HIS A 541 47.97 16.65 -7.22
C HIS A 541 48.32 16.37 -8.68
N THR A 542 48.67 15.13 -9.02
CA THR A 542 49.01 14.70 -10.39
C THR A 542 47.82 14.84 -11.35
N ILE A 543 46.62 14.46 -10.90
CA ILE A 543 45.39 14.52 -11.71
C ILE A 543 44.84 15.97 -11.80
N GLY A 544 45.19 16.83 -10.84
CA GLY A 544 44.71 18.21 -10.73
C GLY A 544 43.49 18.38 -9.81
N LEU A 545 43.19 17.40 -8.97
CA LEU A 545 42.19 17.50 -7.89
C LEU A 545 42.75 18.33 -6.74
N ASN A 546 41.93 19.16 -6.11
CA ASN A 546 42.39 20.14 -5.11
C ASN A 546 41.68 20.05 -3.76
N GLU A 547 40.77 19.10 -3.56
CA GLU A 547 40.12 18.89 -2.28
C GLU A 547 39.99 17.41 -1.91
N LEU A 548 40.47 17.05 -0.73
CA LEU A 548 40.30 15.72 -0.16
C LEU A 548 39.19 15.80 0.87
N TRP A 549 38.07 15.16 0.56
CA TRP A 549 36.98 14.93 1.49
C TRP A 549 37.26 13.62 2.22
N LEU A 550 37.89 13.75 3.38
CA LEU A 550 38.42 12.62 4.14
C LEU A 550 37.29 12.01 4.98
N ASP A 551 36.92 10.76 4.72
CA ASP A 551 35.97 10.03 5.56
C ASP A 551 36.58 9.75 6.94
N VAL A 552 36.11 10.49 7.95
CA VAL A 552 36.59 10.38 9.33
C VAL A 552 35.59 9.65 10.23
N PHE A 553 34.38 9.40 9.74
CA PHE A 553 33.33 8.70 10.48
C PHE A 553 32.30 8.10 9.52
N SER A 554 32.21 6.78 9.54
CA SER A 554 31.22 6.02 8.79
C SER A 554 30.99 4.69 9.50
N GLU A 555 29.84 4.06 9.25
CA GLU A 555 29.46 2.81 9.94
C GLU A 555 29.52 2.95 11.48
N GLY A 556 29.13 4.12 11.99
CA GLY A 556 29.05 4.38 13.43
C GLY A 556 30.41 4.42 14.13
N LYS A 557 31.51 4.43 13.36
CA LYS A 557 32.88 4.33 13.88
C LYS A 557 33.72 5.51 13.43
N SER A 558 34.49 6.06 14.36
CA SER A 558 35.50 7.06 14.05
C SER A 558 36.73 6.40 13.43
N HIS A 559 37.20 6.95 12.31
CA HIS A 559 38.43 6.54 11.63
C HIS A 559 39.63 7.41 12.02
N LEU A 560 39.44 8.39 12.91
CA LEU A 560 40.50 9.25 13.47
C LEU A 560 41.41 8.53 14.47
N GLY A 561 41.61 7.23 14.27
CA GLY A 561 42.25 6.36 15.24
C GLY A 561 43.58 6.92 15.73
N ALA A 562 43.68 7.08 17.05
CA ALA A 562 44.89 6.74 17.76
C ALA A 562 44.48 5.97 19.02
N SER A 563 44.84 4.68 19.08
CA SER A 563 45.19 4.09 20.36
C SER A 563 46.11 5.09 21.05
N LYS A 564 45.84 5.45 22.31
CA LYS A 564 46.68 6.40 23.10
C LYS A 564 48.19 6.04 23.10
N ASN A 565 48.57 4.89 22.53
CA ASN A 565 49.90 4.34 22.43
C ASN A 565 50.51 4.35 21.01
N SER A 566 49.82 4.81 19.95
CA SER A 566 50.41 4.90 18.61
C SER A 566 51.35 6.11 18.52
N LYS A 567 52.54 5.92 17.93
CA LYS A 567 53.47 7.01 17.60
C LYS A 567 53.14 7.68 16.27
N GLU A 568 52.33 7.04 15.43
CA GLU A 568 51.94 7.57 14.13
C GLU A 568 50.76 8.56 14.30
N PRO A 569 50.73 9.66 13.53
CA PRO A 569 49.59 10.57 13.53
C PRO A 569 48.34 9.85 13.01
N ASP A 570 47.16 10.30 13.43
CA ASP A 570 45.91 9.86 12.80
C ASP A 570 45.81 10.39 11.36
N ILE A 571 44.91 9.79 10.56
CA ILE A 571 44.74 10.11 9.13
C ILE A 571 44.37 11.58 8.87
N LEU A 572 43.64 12.24 9.77
CA LEU A 572 43.24 13.65 9.58
C LEU A 572 44.41 14.57 9.91
N THR A 573 45.12 14.31 10.99
CA THR A 573 46.34 15.03 11.36
C THR A 573 47.36 14.95 10.22
N GLU A 574 47.54 13.76 9.62
CA GLU A 574 48.44 13.59 8.50
C GLU A 574 47.96 14.35 7.25
N ALA A 575 46.69 14.19 6.86
CA ALA A 575 46.13 14.88 5.70
C ALA A 575 46.29 16.41 5.82
N LEU A 576 46.01 16.99 6.99
CA LEU A 576 46.19 18.42 7.25
C LEU A 576 47.65 18.87 7.20
N ARG A 577 48.60 17.97 7.45
CA ARG A 577 50.05 18.23 7.38
C ARG A 577 50.56 18.23 5.93
N VAL A 578 50.12 17.29 5.10
CA VAL A 578 50.62 17.12 3.72
C VAL A 578 49.79 17.82 2.66
N GLY A 579 48.46 17.86 2.82
CA GLY A 579 47.53 18.41 1.83
C GLY A 579 47.89 19.84 1.39
N PRO A 580 48.01 20.81 2.32
CA PRO A 580 48.34 22.19 1.96
C PRO A 580 49.66 22.34 1.19
N LYS A 581 50.64 21.45 1.42
CA LYS A 581 51.92 21.47 0.69
C LYS A 581 51.77 21.02 -0.76
N ALA A 582 50.78 20.17 -1.04
CA ALA A 582 50.41 19.71 -2.37
C ALA A 582 49.31 20.56 -3.02
N GLY A 583 48.90 21.68 -2.39
CA GLY A 583 47.77 22.48 -2.88
C GLY A 583 46.41 21.77 -2.76
N VAL A 584 46.32 20.74 -1.92
CA VAL A 584 45.09 19.99 -1.65
C VAL A 584 44.51 20.44 -0.30
N ARG A 585 43.29 20.98 -0.34
CA ARG A 585 42.54 21.30 0.89
C ARG A 585 41.93 20.03 1.47
N VAL A 586 41.94 19.89 2.79
CA VAL A 586 41.34 18.74 3.49
C VAL A 586 40.04 19.14 4.17
N VAL A 587 39.00 18.33 3.97
CA VAL A 587 37.65 18.53 4.47
C VAL A 587 37.18 17.22 5.12
N PRO A 588 37.02 17.15 6.45
CA PRO A 588 36.46 15.96 7.10
C PRO A 588 35.02 15.70 6.64
N ALA A 589 34.72 14.44 6.32
CA ALA A 589 33.43 13.94 5.87
C ALA A 589 32.91 12.85 6.82
N LEU A 590 31.59 12.88 7.11
CA LEU A 590 30.95 12.03 8.11
C LEU A 590 29.59 11.53 7.65
N ASP A 591 29.27 10.25 7.86
CA ASP A 591 27.89 9.73 7.79
C ASP A 591 27.18 9.94 9.13
N LEU A 592 26.20 10.83 9.18
CA LEU A 592 25.58 11.17 10.47
C LEU A 592 24.69 10.04 11.02
N TYR A 593 23.87 9.42 10.14
CA TYR A 593 22.81 8.51 10.57
C TYR A 593 22.91 7.09 10.00
N LEU A 594 23.89 6.79 9.13
CA LEU A 594 24.15 5.44 8.63
C LEU A 594 25.27 4.79 9.43
N TRP A 595 24.93 4.01 10.46
CA TRP A 595 25.90 3.45 11.41
C TRP A 595 26.23 1.97 11.17
N GLY A 596 25.53 1.30 10.25
CA GLY A 596 25.82 -0.10 9.92
C GLY A 596 25.48 -1.07 11.06
N LYS A 597 25.72 -2.37 10.82
CA LYS A 597 25.23 -3.47 11.67
C LYS A 597 25.59 -3.42 13.16
N ASP A 598 26.66 -2.70 13.50
CA ASP A 598 27.15 -2.60 14.89
C ASP A 598 26.51 -1.43 15.65
N ALA A 599 25.50 -0.77 15.09
CA ALA A 599 24.79 0.31 15.76
C ALA A 599 24.13 -0.18 17.08
N PRO A 600 24.25 0.60 18.17
CA PRO A 600 23.61 0.29 19.45
C PRO A 600 22.09 0.13 19.30
N GLU A 601 21.52 -0.86 19.99
CA GLU A 601 20.08 -1.18 19.91
C GLU A 601 19.18 0.04 20.21
N ALA A 602 19.56 0.84 21.22
CA ALA A 602 18.84 2.04 21.63
C ALA A 602 18.97 3.22 20.64
N ALA A 603 19.90 3.14 19.69
CA ALA A 603 20.10 4.13 18.65
C ALA A 603 19.39 3.76 17.34
N ARG A 604 19.04 2.48 17.13
CA ARG A 604 18.46 2.01 15.87
C ARG A 604 17.13 2.68 15.60
N ASP A 605 16.96 3.19 14.38
CA ASP A 605 15.67 3.66 13.94
C ASP A 605 14.77 2.46 13.57
N ARG A 606 13.45 2.66 13.65
CA ARG A 606 12.46 1.59 13.46
C ARG A 606 11.39 2.01 12.48
N ASN A 607 10.92 1.06 11.67
CA ASN A 607 9.73 1.24 10.84
C ASN A 607 8.43 0.90 11.59
N LEU A 608 7.30 1.00 10.90
CA LEU A 608 5.96 0.75 11.48
C LEU A 608 5.77 -0.66 12.08
N HIS A 609 6.57 -1.64 11.68
CA HIS A 609 6.51 -3.02 12.21
C HIS A 609 7.39 -3.22 13.44
N GLY A 610 8.24 -2.24 13.78
CA GLY A 610 9.28 -2.39 14.79
C GLY A 610 10.59 -2.97 14.24
N ASP A 611 10.71 -3.17 12.92
CA ASP A 611 11.93 -3.63 12.28
C ASP A 611 12.90 -2.46 12.16
N ASP A 612 14.20 -2.70 12.39
CA ASP A 612 15.24 -1.77 11.95
C ASP A 612 15.40 -1.78 10.41
N SER A 613 16.25 -0.92 9.86
CA SER A 613 16.39 -0.84 8.40
C SER A 613 16.99 -2.10 7.78
N GLN A 614 17.80 -2.88 8.49
CA GLN A 614 18.34 -4.14 7.96
C GLN A 614 17.26 -5.23 7.94
N GLU A 615 16.48 -5.33 9.02
CA GLU A 615 15.34 -6.25 9.12
C GLU A 615 14.28 -5.92 8.06
N ALA A 616 14.00 -4.64 7.86
CA ALA A 616 13.09 -4.14 6.83
C ALA A 616 13.57 -4.48 5.42
N ASP A 617 14.85 -4.23 5.12
CA ASP A 617 15.49 -4.57 3.85
C ASP A 617 15.45 -6.09 3.61
N ALA A 618 15.73 -6.91 4.64
CA ALA A 618 15.66 -8.36 4.55
C ALA A 618 14.23 -8.87 4.31
N ARG A 619 13.23 -8.24 4.94
CA ARG A 619 11.81 -8.54 4.68
C ARG A 619 11.43 -8.17 3.26
N GLN A 620 11.87 -7.01 2.78
CA GLN A 620 11.65 -6.59 1.41
C GLN A 620 12.36 -7.50 0.41
N MET A 621 13.56 -8.00 0.71
CA MET A 621 14.24 -9.00 -0.12
C MET A 621 13.43 -10.28 -0.25
N ARG A 622 12.80 -10.75 0.83
CA ARG A 622 11.92 -11.92 0.72
C ARG A 622 10.76 -11.62 -0.23
N ILE A 623 10.17 -10.43 -0.13
CA ILE A 623 9.10 -10.02 -1.06
C ILE A 623 9.62 -9.89 -2.51
N TYR A 624 10.84 -9.40 -2.71
CA TYR A 624 11.43 -9.08 -4.02
C TYR A 624 12.10 -10.26 -4.73
N ASN A 625 12.89 -11.09 -4.03
CA ASN A 625 13.53 -12.26 -4.62
C ASN A 625 12.50 -13.28 -5.14
N ASP A 626 11.32 -13.26 -4.55
CA ASP A 626 10.17 -14.03 -5.03
C ASP A 626 9.49 -13.38 -6.25
N ARG A 627 9.83 -12.13 -6.62
CA ARG A 627 9.28 -11.33 -7.74
C ARG A 627 10.20 -11.29 -8.97
N THR A 628 11.20 -12.16 -9.10
CA THR A 628 12.17 -12.13 -10.21
C THR A 628 11.56 -12.51 -11.57
N GLU A 629 10.64 -11.69 -12.05
CA GLU A 629 10.57 -11.36 -13.46
C GLU A 629 11.52 -10.18 -13.70
N GLU A 630 12.35 -10.27 -14.72
CA GLU A 630 12.86 -9.05 -15.33
C GLU A 630 11.64 -8.20 -15.66
N THR A 631 11.56 -6.98 -15.13
CA THR A 631 10.65 -5.99 -15.70
C THR A 631 10.88 -5.95 -17.21
N ASP A 632 9.86 -5.70 -18.02
CA ASP A 632 9.97 -5.69 -19.50
C ASP A 632 11.10 -4.77 -20.02
N ASP A 633 11.61 -3.85 -19.20
CA ASP A 633 12.74 -2.97 -19.49
C ASP A 633 14.12 -3.51 -19.07
N GLY A 634 14.20 -4.72 -18.49
CA GLY A 634 15.42 -5.34 -17.99
C GLY A 634 16.05 -4.64 -16.78
N THR A 635 15.36 -3.68 -16.16
CA THR A 635 15.88 -2.98 -14.97
C THR A 635 15.69 -3.85 -13.73
N ARG A 636 16.74 -4.58 -13.35
CA ARG A 636 16.81 -5.17 -12.01
C ARG A 636 16.72 -4.03 -10.99
N VAL A 637 15.67 -4.02 -10.18
CA VAL A 637 15.66 -3.18 -8.97
C VAL A 637 16.89 -3.55 -8.16
N ALA A 638 17.68 -2.54 -7.80
CA ALA A 638 18.90 -2.74 -7.04
C ALA A 638 18.54 -3.52 -5.76
N PRO A 639 19.25 -4.61 -5.44
CA PRO A 639 18.97 -5.36 -4.23
C PRO A 639 19.08 -4.41 -3.03
N PRO A 640 18.10 -4.38 -2.10
CA PRO A 640 18.23 -3.68 -0.83
C PRO A 640 19.51 -4.11 -0.09
N PHE A 641 20.00 -3.24 0.78
CA PHE A 641 21.39 -3.23 1.19
C PHE A 641 21.52 -3.78 2.61
N PRO A 642 21.84 -5.07 2.80
CA PRO A 642 21.75 -5.74 4.11
C PRO A 642 22.64 -5.11 5.19
N ASP A 643 23.65 -4.32 4.82
CA ASP A 643 24.55 -3.65 5.76
C ASP A 643 24.09 -2.23 6.15
N ARG A 644 23.00 -1.70 5.57
CA ARG A 644 22.54 -0.34 5.86
C ARG A 644 21.65 -0.31 7.10
N LEU A 645 22.27 -0.04 8.25
CA LEU A 645 21.56 0.23 9.49
C LEU A 645 21.52 1.74 9.77
N PHE A 646 20.32 2.31 9.78
CA PHE A 646 20.09 3.71 10.12
C PHE A 646 19.77 3.90 11.60
N VAL A 647 20.34 4.94 12.20
CA VAL A 647 20.05 5.34 13.58
C VAL A 647 19.08 6.51 13.63
N GLN A 648 18.29 6.57 14.70
CA GLN A 648 17.32 7.63 14.92
C GLN A 648 18.05 8.96 15.20
N PRO A 649 17.83 10.02 14.40
CA PRO A 649 18.51 11.31 14.57
C PRO A 649 18.37 11.92 15.96
N SER A 650 17.21 11.74 16.59
CA SER A 650 16.91 12.29 17.91
C SER A 650 17.29 11.39 19.08
N SER A 651 17.90 10.20 18.85
CA SER A 651 18.36 9.36 19.96
C SER A 651 19.44 10.09 20.78
N PRO A 652 19.38 10.10 22.13
CA PRO A 652 20.39 10.77 22.97
C PRO A 652 21.82 10.28 22.72
N GLU A 653 21.98 8.98 22.43
CA GLU A 653 23.29 8.37 22.13
C GLU A 653 23.86 8.88 20.81
N VAL A 654 23.03 8.96 19.77
CA VAL A 654 23.39 9.52 18.46
C VAL A 654 23.75 10.99 18.60
N GLN A 655 22.89 11.77 19.25
CA GLN A 655 23.10 13.21 19.44
C GLN A 655 24.41 13.49 20.18
N SER A 656 24.66 12.80 21.30
CA SER A 656 25.87 13.00 22.11
C SER A 656 27.13 12.61 21.35
N THR A 657 27.13 11.45 20.67
CA THR A 657 28.26 10.95 19.88
C THR A 657 28.60 11.91 18.73
N VAL A 658 27.60 12.28 17.93
CA VAL A 658 27.79 13.15 16.76
C VAL A 658 28.17 14.57 17.19
N THR A 659 27.54 15.11 18.23
CA THR A 659 27.89 16.45 18.76
C THR A 659 29.33 16.50 19.24
N ALA A 660 29.77 15.51 20.02
CA ALA A 660 31.14 15.46 20.52
C ALA A 660 32.17 15.37 19.39
N LEU A 661 31.90 14.53 18.39
CA LEU A 661 32.77 14.35 17.23
C LEU A 661 32.85 15.63 16.38
N LEU A 662 31.71 16.24 16.05
CA LEU A 662 31.67 17.48 15.27
C LEU A 662 32.35 18.64 16.01
N ALA A 663 32.16 18.76 17.32
CA ALA A 663 32.85 19.75 18.13
C ALA A 663 34.37 19.55 18.13
N HIS A 664 34.82 18.29 18.26
CA HIS A 664 36.23 17.95 18.16
C HIS A 664 36.82 18.36 16.80
N LEU A 665 36.18 17.97 15.69
CA LEU A 665 36.62 18.28 14.33
C LEU A 665 36.66 19.79 14.04
N ALA A 666 35.63 20.51 14.50
CA ALA A 666 35.55 21.97 14.33
C ALA A 666 36.69 22.72 15.02
N ALA A 667 37.17 22.19 16.15
CA ALA A 667 38.29 22.75 16.91
C ALA A 667 39.66 22.45 16.26
N VAL A 668 39.76 21.50 15.32
CA VAL A 668 41.03 21.15 14.68
C VAL A 668 41.54 22.30 13.79
N LYS A 669 42.81 22.69 14.00
CA LYS A 669 43.47 23.72 13.20
C LYS A 669 43.59 23.25 11.74
N GLY A 670 43.17 24.10 10.81
CA GLY A 670 43.18 23.80 9.36
C GLY A 670 41.85 23.34 8.78
N VAL A 671 40.91 22.83 9.61
CA VAL A 671 39.58 22.37 9.17
C VAL A 671 38.60 23.53 8.91
N SER A 672 38.55 24.07 7.70
CA SER A 672 37.68 25.21 7.37
C SER A 672 36.27 24.82 6.93
N ASP A 673 36.07 23.56 6.55
CA ASP A 673 34.79 23.03 6.10
C ASP A 673 34.56 21.64 6.70
N LEU A 674 33.30 21.20 6.78
CA LEU A 674 32.91 19.82 7.07
C LEU A 674 31.87 19.35 6.05
N VAL A 675 31.84 18.05 5.80
CA VAL A 675 30.84 17.40 4.95
C VAL A 675 30.01 16.45 5.80
N TRP A 676 28.70 16.65 5.80
CA TRP A 676 27.74 15.76 6.43
C TRP A 676 26.99 14.98 5.33
N ARG A 677 27.17 13.68 5.37
CA ARG A 677 26.57 12.69 4.48
C ARG A 677 25.48 11.93 5.23
N GLN A 678 24.63 11.25 4.47
CA GLN A 678 23.57 10.40 5.04
C GLN A 678 22.74 11.15 6.08
N THR A 679 22.46 12.43 5.79
CA THR A 679 21.67 13.32 6.66
C THR A 679 20.17 13.13 6.46
N ASP A 680 19.80 12.29 5.50
CA ASP A 680 18.43 12.01 5.13
C ASP A 680 18.09 10.54 5.38
N THR A 681 17.70 10.25 6.61
CA THR A 681 17.22 8.92 7.00
C THR A 681 15.93 8.59 6.25
N PRO A 682 15.78 7.37 5.68
CA PRO A 682 14.54 6.92 5.05
C PRO A 682 13.29 7.20 5.90
N GLY A 683 12.23 7.74 5.28
CA GLY A 683 10.98 8.13 5.98
C GLY A 683 10.95 9.58 6.51
N TYR A 684 12.09 10.28 6.60
CA TYR A 684 12.14 11.65 7.12
C TYR A 684 12.00 12.73 6.04
N ARG A 685 11.76 12.37 4.77
CA ARG A 685 11.47 13.33 3.70
C ARG A 685 9.97 13.53 3.56
N VAL A 686 9.56 14.80 3.37
CA VAL A 686 8.16 15.12 3.05
C VAL A 686 7.80 14.69 1.63
N SER A 687 8.75 14.74 0.71
CA SER A 687 8.54 14.46 -0.73
C SER A 687 8.50 12.99 -1.11
N ASP A 688 8.72 12.06 -0.17
CA ASP A 688 8.64 10.62 -0.42
C ASP A 688 7.18 10.15 -0.56
N THR A 689 6.34 10.95 -1.23
CA THR A 689 4.89 10.73 -1.32
C THR A 689 4.53 9.46 -2.08
N GLN A 690 5.44 8.95 -2.91
CA GLN A 690 5.29 7.58 -3.38
C GLN A 690 5.81 6.68 -2.28
N ASN A 691 4.88 6.14 -1.50
CA ASN A 691 5.09 4.91 -0.73
C ASN A 691 5.37 3.79 -1.72
N THR A 692 6.47 3.86 -2.47
CA THR A 692 6.99 2.65 -3.07
C THR A 692 7.25 1.73 -1.87
N PRO A 693 6.72 0.50 -1.86
CA PRO A 693 6.94 -0.45 -0.77
C PRO A 693 8.42 -0.76 -0.50
N GLU A 694 9.31 -0.16 -1.28
CA GLU A 694 10.71 -0.47 -1.50
C GLU A 694 11.68 0.31 -0.62
N ILE A 695 11.21 1.32 0.12
CA ILE A 695 12.05 2.09 1.04
C ILE A 695 11.54 1.86 2.46
N PRO A 696 12.40 1.46 3.41
CA PRO A 696 11.98 1.33 4.80
C PRO A 696 11.54 2.70 5.34
N ASP A 697 10.24 2.86 5.59
CA ASP A 697 9.68 4.08 6.20
C ASP A 697 10.02 4.09 7.71
N LEU A 698 11.19 4.63 8.08
CA LEU A 698 11.69 4.67 9.46
C LEU A 698 11.11 5.85 10.26
N GLY A 699 11.51 6.01 11.52
CA GLY A 699 11.06 7.08 12.41
C GLY A 699 9.91 6.69 13.35
N TYR A 700 9.54 5.42 13.43
CA TYR A 700 8.48 4.90 14.32
C TYR A 700 9.00 4.44 15.68
N THR A 701 10.18 4.91 16.10
CA THR A 701 10.67 4.65 17.46
C THR A 701 9.70 5.23 18.51
N GLU A 702 9.71 4.64 19.70
CA GLU A 702 8.82 5.01 20.79
C GLU A 702 8.92 6.50 21.14
N ASP A 703 10.13 7.06 21.16
CA ASP A 703 10.39 8.47 21.48
C ASP A 703 9.77 9.44 20.45
N LEU A 704 9.91 9.15 19.15
CA LEU A 704 9.33 10.00 18.10
C LEU A 704 7.81 9.89 18.07
N ARG A 705 7.28 8.67 18.26
CA ARG A 705 5.84 8.45 18.38
C ARG A 705 5.26 9.21 19.57
N LEU A 706 5.91 9.16 20.73
CA LEU A 706 5.52 9.91 21.92
C LEU A 706 5.60 11.42 21.69
N GLY A 707 6.67 11.90 21.03
CA GLY A 707 6.81 13.30 20.66
C GLY A 707 5.69 13.78 19.75
N PHE A 708 5.30 12.96 18.77
CA PHE A 708 4.19 13.27 17.88
C PHE A 708 2.86 13.24 18.62
N LEU A 709 2.60 12.23 19.45
CA LEU A 709 1.41 12.12 20.29
C LEU A 709 1.21 13.37 21.17
N ARG A 710 2.28 13.83 21.83
CA ARG A 710 2.27 15.08 22.63
C ARG A 710 1.92 16.32 21.81
N SER A 711 2.34 16.36 20.53
CA SER A 711 2.14 17.54 19.67
C SER A 711 0.82 17.54 18.90
N ALA A 712 0.31 16.35 18.56
CA ALA A 712 -0.77 16.17 17.61
C ALA A 712 -2.01 15.47 18.21
N HIS A 713 -1.89 14.90 19.41
CA HIS A 713 -2.88 14.06 20.09
C HIS A 713 -3.30 12.86 19.22
N GLU A 714 -2.32 12.26 18.55
CA GLU A 714 -2.51 11.18 17.59
C GLU A 714 -1.24 10.31 17.58
N ASP A 715 -1.41 9.00 17.47
CA ASP A 715 -0.29 8.08 17.31
C ASP A 715 -0.13 7.78 15.81
N PRO A 716 1.08 7.86 15.24
CA PRO A 716 1.26 7.58 13.83
C PRO A 716 0.87 6.15 13.42
N LEU A 717 0.73 5.21 14.36
CA LEU A 717 0.19 3.87 14.04
C LEU A 717 -1.30 3.86 13.69
N ASP A 718 -2.04 4.93 13.95
CA ASP A 718 -3.46 5.05 13.58
C ASP A 718 -3.69 5.93 12.34
N ILE A 719 -2.62 6.49 11.78
CA ILE A 719 -2.66 7.32 10.57
C ILE A 719 -2.74 6.45 9.32
N TRP A 720 -3.79 6.62 8.55
CA TRP A 720 -3.93 5.91 7.27
C TRP A 720 -2.95 6.43 6.22
N PRO A 721 -2.27 5.54 5.48
CA PRO A 721 -1.39 5.95 4.39
C PRO A 721 -2.25 6.42 3.20
N ASN A 722 -1.69 7.30 2.37
CA ASN A 722 -2.31 7.79 1.13
C ASN A 722 -2.28 6.75 -0.01
N ALA A 723 -2.65 5.49 0.27
CA ALA A 723 -2.64 4.41 -0.72
C ALA A 723 -4.02 3.75 -0.80
N PHE A 724 -4.64 3.80 -1.99
CA PHE A 724 -5.84 3.02 -2.28
C PHE A 724 -5.42 1.59 -2.66
N VAL A 725 -5.66 0.65 -1.76
CA VAL A 725 -5.49 -0.79 -2.01
C VAL A 725 -6.81 -1.53 -1.76
N GLY A 726 -6.93 -2.75 -2.27
CA GLY A 726 -8.15 -3.55 -2.16
C GLY A 726 -8.62 -3.70 -0.72
N ILE A 727 -7.67 -3.83 0.22
CA ILE A 727 -7.95 -4.02 1.65
C ILE A 727 -8.68 -2.84 2.30
N ASP A 728 -8.53 -1.62 1.77
CA ASP A 728 -9.14 -0.41 2.34
C ASP A 728 -10.65 -0.56 2.54
N ARG A 729 -11.34 -1.21 1.61
CA ARG A 729 -12.80 -1.42 1.66
C ARG A 729 -13.24 -2.34 2.81
N TYR A 730 -12.32 -3.14 3.36
CA TYR A 730 -12.60 -4.10 4.44
C TYR A 730 -12.27 -3.52 5.83
N LEU A 731 -11.19 -2.74 5.92
CA LEU A 731 -10.73 -2.16 7.19
C LEU A 731 -11.42 -0.84 7.55
N ARG A 732 -12.07 -0.17 6.59
CA ARG A 732 -12.89 1.01 6.88
C ARG A 732 -14.21 0.61 7.54
N LYS A 733 -14.50 1.25 8.68
CA LYS A 733 -15.75 1.04 9.42
C LYS A 733 -16.93 1.68 8.69
N ASP A 734 -16.71 2.86 8.09
CA ASP A 734 -17.70 3.62 7.33
C ASP A 734 -17.10 4.08 5.99
N ASP A 735 -17.85 3.93 4.91
CA ASP A 735 -17.47 4.37 3.56
C ASP A 735 -17.36 5.93 3.47
N THR A 736 -17.71 6.64 4.55
CA THR A 736 -17.71 8.11 4.68
C THR A 736 -16.44 8.70 5.30
N MET A 737 -15.51 7.89 5.82
CA MET A 737 -14.19 8.43 6.19
C MET A 737 -13.49 8.87 4.91
N GLN A 738 -13.63 10.15 4.57
CA GLN A 738 -12.71 10.80 3.66
C GLN A 738 -11.33 10.62 4.28
N VAL A 739 -10.49 9.80 3.66
CA VAL A 739 -9.06 9.81 3.90
C VAL A 739 -8.64 11.22 3.54
N SER A 740 -8.63 12.11 4.52
CA SER A 740 -8.13 13.44 4.29
C SER A 740 -6.65 13.22 3.97
N GLU A 741 -6.25 13.53 2.75
CA GLU A 741 -4.89 13.35 2.18
C GLU A 741 -3.76 13.92 3.07
N PHE A 742 -4.11 14.60 4.17
CA PHE A 742 -3.27 15.33 5.09
C PHE A 742 -2.82 14.58 6.36
N GLN A 743 -3.36 13.40 6.69
CA GLN A 743 -2.99 12.75 7.97
C GLN A 743 -1.53 12.26 7.95
N ASP A 744 -1.14 11.49 6.93
CA ASP A 744 0.23 11.03 6.72
C ASP A 744 1.21 12.21 6.55
N THR A 745 0.78 13.28 5.87
CA THR A 745 1.58 14.51 5.73
C THR A 745 1.99 15.11 7.07
N ARG A 746 1.14 15.05 8.11
CA ARG A 746 1.48 15.59 9.44
C ARG A 746 2.61 14.81 10.10
N TRP A 747 2.54 13.48 10.04
CA TRP A 747 3.59 12.62 10.60
C TRP A 747 4.92 12.82 9.87
N ARG A 748 4.91 12.81 8.54
CA ARG A 748 6.10 13.12 7.72
C ARG A 748 6.68 14.50 8.01
N THR A 749 5.81 15.50 8.13
CA THR A 749 6.22 16.87 8.47
C THR A 749 6.86 16.93 9.85
N PHE A 750 6.30 16.22 10.83
CA PHE A 750 6.87 16.11 12.17
C PHE A 750 8.26 15.46 12.15
N ARG A 751 8.41 14.30 11.49
CA ARG A 751 9.71 13.62 11.34
C ARG A 751 10.74 14.52 10.67
N ASN A 752 10.38 15.12 9.53
CA ASN A 752 11.26 16.03 8.80
C ASN A 752 11.69 17.23 9.65
N ARG A 753 10.76 17.79 10.43
CA ARG A 753 11.06 18.87 11.37
C ARG A 753 11.99 18.42 12.49
N ALA A 754 11.75 17.25 13.09
CA ALA A 754 12.63 16.70 14.11
C ALA A 754 14.07 16.51 13.59
N LYS A 755 14.23 15.98 12.38
CA LYS A 755 15.52 15.90 11.67
C LYS A 755 16.17 17.27 11.51
N HIS A 756 15.42 18.26 11.00
CA HIS A 756 15.92 19.62 10.80
C HIS A 756 16.37 20.29 12.10
N ASP A 757 15.56 20.16 13.17
CA ASP A 757 15.86 20.71 14.49
C ASP A 757 17.16 20.12 15.06
N ILE A 758 17.37 18.81 14.90
CA ILE A 758 18.64 18.15 15.30
C ILE A 758 19.82 18.64 14.46
N LEU A 759 19.71 18.69 13.13
CA LEU A 759 20.78 19.21 12.28
C LEU A 759 21.13 20.66 12.62
N ALA A 760 20.12 21.47 12.96
CA ALA A 760 20.31 22.86 13.38
C ALA A 760 21.05 22.96 14.72
N LEU A 761 20.73 22.09 15.67
CA LEU A 761 21.45 21.96 16.94
C LEU A 761 22.91 21.54 16.74
N LEU A 762 23.15 20.55 15.86
CA LEU A 762 24.50 20.12 15.50
C LEU A 762 25.29 21.27 14.87
N LEU A 763 24.68 22.05 13.98
CA LEU A 763 25.34 23.19 13.31
C LEU A 763 25.74 24.26 14.32
N GLN A 764 24.83 24.59 15.24
CA GLN A 764 25.10 25.56 16.31
C GLN A 764 26.24 25.09 17.22
N SER A 765 26.19 23.83 17.66
CA SER A 765 27.23 23.23 18.51
C SER A 765 28.60 23.20 17.82
N THR A 766 28.62 22.81 16.54
CA THR A 766 29.82 22.78 15.71
C THR A 766 30.44 24.17 15.56
N ARG A 767 29.63 25.19 15.30
CA ARG A 767 30.09 26.59 15.18
C ARG A 767 30.59 27.16 16.49
N ALA A 768 29.91 26.85 17.59
CA ALA A 768 30.37 27.26 18.92
C ALA A 768 31.77 26.68 19.21
N ALA A 769 32.01 25.41 18.86
CA ALA A 769 33.32 24.77 19.00
C ALA A 769 34.40 25.32 18.05
N ALA A 770 34.01 25.78 16.84
CA ALA A 770 34.92 26.44 15.89
C ALA A 770 35.38 27.84 16.37
N GLY A 771 34.67 28.46 17.31
CA GLY A 771 34.95 29.81 17.79
C GLY A 771 34.69 30.87 16.72
N VAL A 772 35.68 31.76 16.49
CA VAL A 772 35.57 32.85 15.49
C VAL A 772 35.79 32.40 14.04
N LYS A 773 36.15 31.12 13.85
CA LYS A 773 36.45 30.56 12.53
C LYS A 773 35.17 30.37 11.74
N ALA A 774 35.09 30.95 10.55
CA ALA A 774 34.03 30.63 9.61
C ALA A 774 34.14 29.16 9.19
N LEU A 775 33.08 28.40 9.38
CA LEU A 775 32.99 26.99 9.02
C LEU A 775 31.85 26.78 8.03
N THR A 776 32.16 26.24 6.84
CA THR A 776 31.15 25.84 5.86
C THR A 776 30.75 24.39 6.11
N ILE A 777 29.45 24.11 6.14
CA ILE A 777 28.93 22.74 6.22
C ILE A 777 28.33 22.37 4.87
N PHE A 778 28.78 21.26 4.30
CA PHE A 778 28.20 20.67 3.09
C PHE A 778 27.24 19.55 3.47
N LEU A 779 26.01 19.56 2.96
CA LEU A 779 25.04 18.48 3.12
C LEU A 779 24.94 17.69 1.82
N GLN A 780 25.00 16.36 1.92
CA GLN A 780 24.71 15.47 0.79
C GLN A 780 23.20 15.46 0.48
N GLN A 781 22.87 15.62 -0.80
CA GLN A 781 21.51 15.46 -1.32
C GLN A 781 21.49 14.30 -2.33
N ASP A 782 20.96 13.17 -1.88
CA ASP A 782 20.83 11.98 -2.70
C ASP A 782 19.62 12.07 -3.64
N GLY A 783 19.83 11.69 -4.91
CA GLY A 783 18.76 11.56 -5.89
C GLY A 783 17.76 10.49 -5.45
N TYR A 784 16.48 10.73 -5.77
CA TYR A 784 15.31 9.95 -5.33
C TYR A 784 15.40 8.42 -5.54
N ASN A 785 16.26 7.91 -6.43
CA ASN A 785 16.30 6.50 -6.82
C ASN A 785 17.62 5.76 -6.58
N GLY A 786 18.55 6.27 -5.75
CA GLY A 786 19.80 5.58 -5.40
C GLY A 786 20.82 5.39 -6.54
N GLY A 787 20.41 5.45 -7.81
CA GLY A 787 21.25 5.39 -9.01
C GLY A 787 21.47 6.74 -9.71
N GLY A 788 20.99 7.84 -9.12
CA GLY A 788 21.11 9.18 -9.70
C GLY A 788 22.29 9.98 -9.14
N THR A 789 22.92 10.79 -9.99
CA THR A 789 23.94 11.78 -9.60
C THR A 789 23.36 12.79 -8.59
N GLY A 790 23.82 12.73 -7.33
CA GLY A 790 23.42 13.67 -6.27
C GLY A 790 24.12 15.02 -6.37
N TRP A 791 24.02 15.83 -5.33
CA TRP A 791 24.80 17.05 -5.19
C TRP A 791 25.12 17.35 -3.72
N TYR A 792 26.16 18.16 -3.47
CA TYR A 792 26.49 18.67 -2.14
C TYR A 792 26.24 20.16 -2.04
N GLY A 793 25.46 20.55 -1.03
CA GLY A 793 25.07 21.94 -0.81
C GLY A 793 25.64 22.54 0.44
N SER A 794 26.15 23.77 0.35
CA SER A 794 26.44 24.53 1.57
C SER A 794 25.15 24.83 2.33
N TRP A 795 25.17 24.54 3.63
CA TRP A 795 24.11 24.90 4.55
C TRP A 795 24.64 25.89 5.58
N ASP A 796 24.49 27.16 5.24
CA ASP A 796 25.16 28.27 5.94
C ASP A 796 24.35 28.81 7.15
N SER A 797 23.09 28.40 7.33
CA SER A 797 22.24 28.90 8.43
C SER A 797 21.28 27.82 8.92
N PRO A 798 21.12 27.64 10.25
CA PRO A 798 20.13 26.72 10.80
C PRO A 798 18.68 27.16 10.51
N GLN A 799 18.46 28.43 10.15
CA GLN A 799 17.15 28.95 9.76
C GLN A 799 16.83 28.72 8.28
N SER A 800 17.83 28.44 7.45
CA SER A 800 17.60 28.07 6.05
C SER A 800 16.97 26.68 5.97
N ALA A 801 16.05 26.51 5.01
CA ALA A 801 15.57 25.19 4.64
C ALA A 801 16.77 24.28 4.34
N LEU A 802 16.65 23.00 4.71
CA LEU A 802 17.61 22.01 4.23
C LEU A 802 17.58 22.05 2.70
N PRO A 803 18.74 21.98 2.04
CA PRO A 803 18.74 21.60 0.65
C PRO A 803 18.03 20.26 0.51
N VAL A 804 17.17 20.13 -0.50
CA VAL A 804 16.40 18.92 -0.79
C VAL A 804 16.29 18.79 -2.29
N TYR A 805 16.61 17.60 -2.82
CA TYR A 805 16.34 17.27 -4.21
C TYR A 805 14.87 16.85 -4.39
N HIS A 806 14.17 17.54 -5.29
CA HIS A 806 12.82 17.19 -5.72
C HIS A 806 12.88 16.61 -7.14
N SER A 807 12.34 15.40 -7.32
CA SER A 807 12.23 14.77 -8.64
C SER A 807 11.21 15.50 -9.52
N ASP A 808 11.37 15.42 -10.85
CA ASP A 808 10.46 16.07 -11.80
C ASP A 808 8.99 15.62 -11.63
N ALA A 809 8.78 14.35 -11.26
CA ALA A 809 7.45 13.83 -10.94
C ALA A 809 6.82 14.55 -9.73
N TYR A 810 7.61 14.86 -8.70
CA TYR A 810 7.16 15.63 -7.54
C TYR A 810 6.93 17.11 -7.87
N LEU A 811 7.80 17.70 -8.69
CA LEU A 811 7.62 19.05 -9.22
C LEU A 811 6.29 19.16 -9.99
N ALA A 812 5.90 18.12 -10.74
CA ALA A 812 4.67 18.13 -11.52
C ALA A 812 3.40 18.30 -10.65
N VAL A 813 3.39 17.83 -9.40
CA VAL A 813 2.19 17.86 -8.53
C VAL A 813 2.14 19.03 -7.56
N SER A 814 3.27 19.70 -7.25
CA SER A 814 3.28 20.82 -6.30
C SER A 814 3.60 22.17 -6.96
N PRO A 815 2.66 23.15 -6.92
CA PRO A 815 2.84 24.47 -7.53
C PRO A 815 4.04 25.26 -7.01
N ASP A 816 4.37 25.11 -5.72
CA ASP A 816 5.46 25.84 -5.07
C ASP A 816 6.83 25.35 -5.56
N TYR A 817 6.95 24.04 -5.88
CA TYR A 817 8.20 23.45 -6.31
C TYR A 817 8.44 23.54 -7.83
N ARG A 818 7.39 23.60 -8.68
CA ARG A 818 7.55 23.83 -10.16
C ARG A 818 8.46 25.00 -10.51
N ARG A 819 8.55 25.99 -9.62
CA ARG A 819 9.38 27.20 -9.80
C ARG A 819 10.88 26.96 -9.64
N LEU A 820 11.29 25.85 -9.02
CA LEU A 820 12.70 25.59 -8.73
C LEU A 820 13.49 25.08 -9.95
N GLY A 821 12.83 24.65 -11.02
CA GLY A 821 13.50 24.23 -12.27
C GLY A 821 14.24 22.89 -12.16
N ASP A 822 15.24 22.70 -13.04
CA ASP A 822 16.08 21.50 -13.07
C ASP A 822 16.93 21.34 -11.79
N ARG A 823 17.66 20.23 -11.67
CA ARG A 823 18.49 19.91 -10.50
C ARG A 823 19.46 21.03 -10.11
N LEU A 824 20.07 21.68 -11.10
CA LEU A 824 21.06 22.72 -10.85
C LEU A 824 20.40 24.00 -10.34
N ALA A 825 19.24 24.36 -10.90
CA ALA A 825 18.45 25.47 -10.41
C ALA A 825 17.98 25.26 -8.96
N GLN A 826 17.55 24.05 -8.59
CA GLN A 826 17.25 23.68 -7.21
C GLN A 826 18.47 23.85 -6.29
N ALA A 827 19.62 23.29 -6.68
CA ALA A 827 20.85 23.35 -5.89
C ALA A 827 21.30 24.80 -5.62
N LYS A 828 21.22 25.67 -6.63
CA LYS A 828 21.57 27.11 -6.49
C LYS A 828 20.53 27.94 -5.77
N ALA A 829 19.25 27.56 -5.81
CA ALA A 829 18.21 28.22 -5.03
C ALA A 829 18.37 27.92 -3.52
N GLN A 830 18.92 26.75 -3.18
CA GLN A 830 18.99 26.26 -1.80
C GLN A 830 20.37 26.44 -1.15
N SER A 831 21.44 26.56 -1.94
CA SER A 831 22.81 26.66 -1.43
C SER A 831 23.64 27.72 -2.13
N ARG A 832 24.51 28.37 -1.35
CA ARG A 832 25.50 29.33 -1.85
C ARG A 832 26.59 28.62 -2.66
N ILE A 833 27.02 27.46 -2.18
CA ILE A 833 27.96 26.58 -2.87
C ILE A 833 27.25 25.27 -3.19
N ALA A 834 27.29 24.85 -4.45
CA ALA A 834 26.69 23.62 -4.94
C ALA A 834 27.72 22.84 -5.77
N LEU A 835 27.93 21.58 -5.42
CA LEU A 835 28.85 20.67 -6.09
C LEU A 835 28.11 19.47 -6.65
N TYR A 836 28.37 19.15 -7.92
CA TYR A 836 27.80 17.96 -8.56
C TYR A 836 28.49 16.69 -8.05
N VAL A 837 27.74 15.63 -7.76
CA VAL A 837 28.32 14.33 -7.41
C VAL A 837 28.47 13.50 -8.67
N ILE A 838 29.70 13.08 -8.94
CA ILE A 838 30.02 12.09 -9.95
C ILE A 838 29.97 10.73 -9.24
N PRO A 839 28.98 9.87 -9.55
CA PRO A 839 28.85 8.56 -8.93
C PRO A 839 30.05 7.69 -9.32
N PRO A 840 30.37 6.69 -8.51
CA PRO A 840 31.29 5.63 -8.94
C PRO A 840 30.70 4.97 -10.19
N GLY A 841 31.48 4.93 -11.27
CA GLY A 841 31.05 4.38 -12.56
C GLY A 841 31.48 2.92 -12.69
N ARG A 842 30.87 2.19 -13.63
CA ARG A 842 31.42 0.88 -14.07
C ARG A 842 32.70 1.04 -14.88
N ASP A 843 32.91 2.22 -15.44
CA ASP A 843 34.10 2.61 -16.19
C ASP A 843 34.75 3.81 -15.47
N ASP A 844 35.68 3.51 -14.55
CA ASP A 844 36.48 4.52 -13.85
C ASP A 844 37.63 5.06 -14.73
N SER A 845 37.48 5.06 -16.06
CA SER A 845 38.48 5.67 -16.93
C SER A 845 38.49 7.19 -16.80
N ALA A 846 39.67 7.78 -16.98
CA ALA A 846 39.83 9.23 -17.07
C ALA A 846 38.94 9.84 -18.17
N GLN A 847 38.61 9.04 -19.20
CA GLN A 847 37.75 9.47 -20.30
C GLN A 847 36.28 9.57 -19.88
N PHE A 848 35.75 8.58 -19.17
CA PHE A 848 34.39 8.63 -18.63
C PHE A 848 34.22 9.85 -17.73
N LEU A 849 35.18 10.08 -16.81
CA LEU A 849 35.17 11.27 -15.95
C LEU A 849 35.21 12.57 -16.74
N ALA A 850 36.05 12.64 -17.77
CA ALA A 850 36.14 13.82 -18.64
C ALA A 850 34.80 14.11 -19.36
N ASP A 851 34.13 13.06 -19.85
CA ASP A 851 32.83 13.19 -20.51
C ASP A 851 31.75 13.64 -19.53
N GLU A 852 31.68 13.02 -18.36
CA GLU A 852 30.69 13.32 -17.31
C GLU A 852 30.86 14.76 -16.80
N ILE A 853 32.10 15.20 -16.55
CA ILE A 853 32.40 16.57 -16.14
C ILE A 853 32.03 17.55 -17.26
N THR A 854 32.34 17.23 -18.51
CA THR A 854 32.01 18.11 -19.64
C THR A 854 30.50 18.24 -19.82
N ALA A 855 29.78 17.12 -19.73
CA ALA A 855 28.33 17.08 -19.91
C ALA A 855 27.57 17.75 -18.76
N ASN A 856 28.06 17.60 -17.51
CA ASN A 856 27.28 17.94 -16.33
C ASN A 856 27.83 19.08 -15.47
N VAL A 857 29.09 19.46 -15.63
CA VAL A 857 29.74 20.47 -14.79
C VAL A 857 30.26 21.65 -15.62
N LYS A 858 31.02 21.38 -16.67
CA LYS A 858 31.71 22.43 -17.45
C LYS A 858 30.71 23.32 -18.19
N GLY A 859 30.88 24.64 -18.03
CA GLY A 859 29.98 25.63 -18.63
C GLY A 859 28.62 25.75 -17.95
N LYS A 860 28.36 24.95 -16.90
CA LYS A 860 27.17 25.08 -16.05
C LYS A 860 27.54 25.81 -14.76
N PRO A 861 26.61 26.51 -14.09
CA PRO A 861 26.90 27.28 -12.88
C PRO A 861 27.24 26.47 -11.62
N TRP A 862 27.71 25.22 -11.71
CA TRP A 862 28.23 24.49 -10.54
C TRP A 862 29.51 25.14 -10.01
N ASP A 863 29.72 25.13 -8.69
CA ASP A 863 30.98 25.59 -8.09
C ASP A 863 32.11 24.56 -8.22
N GLY A 864 31.74 23.34 -8.62
CA GLY A 864 32.65 22.22 -8.75
C GLY A 864 31.96 20.87 -8.75
N PHE A 865 32.73 19.83 -8.48
CA PHE A 865 32.26 18.45 -8.39
C PHE A 865 32.96 17.68 -7.27
N VAL A 866 32.37 16.54 -6.91
CA VAL A 866 32.90 15.56 -5.99
C VAL A 866 32.92 14.20 -6.70
N LEU A 867 34.09 13.56 -6.75
CA LEU A 867 34.23 12.17 -7.14
C LEU A 867 34.10 11.29 -5.88
N ASP A 868 33.11 10.40 -5.82
CA ASP A 868 33.00 9.44 -4.70
C ASP A 868 33.86 8.21 -4.97
N ALA A 869 35.05 8.16 -4.36
CA ALA A 869 36.05 7.10 -4.54
C ALA A 869 36.09 6.10 -3.38
N ARG A 870 34.99 5.99 -2.60
CA ARG A 870 34.90 5.01 -1.50
C ARG A 870 34.84 3.58 -2.04
N ARG A 871 35.62 2.70 -1.43
CA ARG A 871 35.72 1.25 -1.74
C ARG A 871 34.39 0.49 -1.59
N ASP A 872 33.41 1.08 -0.88
CA ASP A 872 32.12 0.48 -0.57
C ASP A 872 31.01 0.82 -1.58
N SER A 873 31.34 1.36 -2.76
CA SER A 873 30.34 1.41 -3.82
C SER A 873 29.90 -0.02 -4.12
N ILE A 874 28.66 -0.32 -3.74
CA ILE A 874 27.92 -1.58 -3.77
C ILE A 874 28.29 -2.55 -4.90
N GLU A 875 28.58 -2.07 -6.11
CA GLU A 875 28.93 -2.93 -7.25
C GLU A 875 30.34 -3.56 -7.17
N GLN A 876 31.25 -3.05 -6.34
CA GLN A 876 32.65 -3.52 -6.29
C GLN A 876 32.93 -4.60 -5.22
N ARG A 877 31.98 -4.91 -4.32
CA ARG A 877 32.17 -5.91 -3.25
C ARG A 877 32.27 -7.35 -3.76
N ASP A 878 31.82 -7.63 -4.98
CA ASP A 878 31.91 -8.96 -5.61
C ASP A 878 33.26 -9.22 -6.31
N LEU A 879 34.16 -8.23 -6.37
CA LEU A 879 35.51 -8.43 -6.91
C LEU A 879 36.42 -9.02 -5.82
N ALA A 880 36.97 -10.21 -6.06
CA ALA A 880 37.80 -10.95 -5.10
C ALA A 880 39.06 -10.21 -4.60
N SER A 881 39.49 -9.13 -5.28
CA SER A 881 40.59 -8.24 -4.88
C SER A 881 40.47 -6.89 -5.61
N PRO A 882 39.73 -5.90 -5.11
CA PRO A 882 39.76 -4.56 -5.69
C PRO A 882 41.14 -3.92 -5.52
N PRO A 883 41.60 -3.06 -6.46
CA PRO A 883 42.89 -2.39 -6.36
C PRO A 883 42.96 -1.50 -5.11
N ALA A 884 44.13 -1.46 -4.46
CA ALA A 884 44.33 -0.75 -3.20
C ALA A 884 44.09 0.77 -3.28
N ASN A 885 44.15 1.37 -4.47
CA ASN A 885 43.89 2.79 -4.68
C ASN A 885 43.25 3.03 -6.07
N PRO A 886 41.92 3.25 -6.17
CA PRO A 886 41.26 3.49 -7.45
C PRO A 886 41.77 4.76 -8.16
N LEU A 887 42.28 5.75 -7.42
CA LEU A 887 42.88 6.95 -8.00
C LEU A 887 44.28 6.72 -8.54
N ALA A 888 45.01 5.72 -8.04
CA ALA A 888 46.28 5.34 -8.63
C ALA A 888 46.08 4.76 -10.03
N ALA A 889 45.03 3.95 -10.24
CA ALA A 889 44.67 3.45 -11.57
C ALA A 889 44.29 4.59 -12.53
N LEU A 890 43.55 5.60 -12.05
CA LEU A 890 43.24 6.82 -12.81
C LEU A 890 44.50 7.64 -13.14
N ALA A 891 45.40 7.84 -12.17
CA ALA A 891 46.65 8.58 -12.36
C ALA A 891 47.56 7.87 -13.37
N ASP A 892 47.70 6.54 -13.25
CA ASP A 892 48.46 5.71 -14.18
C ASP A 892 47.85 5.72 -15.59
N GLY A 893 46.52 5.75 -15.68
CA GLY A 893 45.77 5.88 -16.94
C GLY A 893 45.92 7.24 -17.60
N MET A 894 46.19 8.31 -16.85
CA MET A 894 46.45 9.66 -17.38
C MET A 894 47.91 9.88 -17.82
N ALA A 895 48.85 9.14 -17.21
CA ALA A 895 50.27 9.20 -17.55
C ALA A 895 50.61 8.44 -18.85
N LYS A 896 49.77 7.46 -19.21
CA LYS A 896 49.82 6.71 -20.48
C LYS A 896 49.01 7.45 -21.54
#